data_AF-A0A2R6F483-F1
#
_entry.id   AF-A0A2R6F483-F1
#
_cell.length_a   1.000
_cell.length_b   1.000
_cell.length_c   1.000
_cell.angle_alpha   90.00
_cell.angle_beta   90.00
_cell.angle_gamma   90.00
#
_symmetry.space_group_name_H-M   'P 1'
#
loop_
_entity.id
_entity.type
_entity.pdbx_description
1 polymer ?
#
loop_
_entity_poly.entity_id
_entity_poly.type
_entity_poly.pdbx_seq_one_letter_code
_entity_poly.pdbx_strand_id
1 'polypeptide(L)'
;MDPSADLERLETERDEAQAEIQRLESELAAEQERTDELCVAIDELAAVVRANADGDLTERPGQPPADAAAPLYDAYRELLLEWDDTVDRMSSFSEQVSSATAQVDSQIDSAKAASRDVSDAVEGISEGSERQNDWIQDISEEMRNLSATIEEIASSANQVADVTNEASDRGSSAQDSATEAMAELERLTEHAQESAENVEQLNDLMADIEDIVAFITEVADQTNMLALNANIEAARAGESGDGFNVVASEVKSLAEETKEATQEAEESIKRVHDQADRTVEEMHRTRESVGHTQETVGSAIEQLETLVGKVEEINTSVQEITDATDTQADSTQEVVSMVDEVSEISDETAADAAVAAEATQEQTTELVEVSTRVATLSERAETLEEALDHFERGGGVTTTGSEGTVVEFWHAMDGEKALLLEELAGEFEATTDDVSISLTSKGSYRGTLDATLTAAENGNPPGIAQIFEIGTTRACDSTAFVPVERLLARTHIDSLLDPLTNYYRFDGTLHSVPFNASNPILAYNRDAFRRAGLDPDRPPKTFDAVTRAAEQLVDGPVDYGITFANYSWFVEQWFAEADELLVDGENGRASTPTTSNLDGEFGQALFEWWTDIENRGLYLNPGIEARGAAKNAFHEGDAAMLVGSTSSLRSIESGADFDVGMGKFPVLDDRTGVLVGGASLWVGEGLPPDVHDAVAEFLTWLTEPEQQKRWHRETGYFPVHEDAIPQLRNEGWFVENPHYETAFTQLTETEDTTATRGAQIGPFDTVRSIIEEGVESIDGVEEVPAALDRIDGKVESTLESYSSRS
;
A
#
# COMPACT_ATOMS: atom_id res chain seq x y z
N MET A 1 60.12 -119.88 65.97
CA MET A 1 60.33 -118.45 65.68
C MET A 1 61.76 -118.32 65.21
N ASP A 2 61.92 -118.09 63.90
CA ASP A 2 63.21 -117.94 63.24
C ASP A 2 63.52 -116.43 63.17
N PRO A 3 64.53 -115.92 63.91
CA PRO A 3 64.84 -114.50 63.96
C PRO A 3 65.30 -113.91 62.61
N SER A 4 65.63 -114.75 61.63
CA SER A 4 66.13 -114.31 60.32
C SER A 4 65.03 -113.88 59.34
N ALA A 5 63.83 -114.48 59.42
CA ALA A 5 62.72 -114.19 58.51
C ALA A 5 61.91 -112.94 58.92
N ASP A 6 61.91 -112.59 60.22
CA ASP A 6 61.34 -111.32 60.70
C ASP A 6 62.21 -110.11 60.33
N LEU A 7 63.53 -110.30 60.14
CA LEU A 7 64.46 -109.22 59.76
C LEU A 7 64.27 -108.79 58.29
N GLU A 8 64.15 -109.72 57.35
CA GLU A 8 63.90 -109.41 55.93
C GLU A 8 62.54 -108.75 55.69
N ARG A 9 61.50 -109.13 56.45
CA ARG A 9 60.17 -108.46 56.39
C ARG A 9 60.26 -107.03 56.90
N LEU A 10 60.97 -106.80 58.00
CA LEU A 10 61.20 -105.46 58.56
C LEU A 10 62.06 -104.58 57.65
N GLU A 11 63.02 -105.15 56.92
CA GLU A 11 63.81 -104.42 55.92
C GLU A 11 62.99 -104.01 54.69
N THR A 12 62.06 -104.87 54.24
CA THR A 12 61.13 -104.55 53.14
C THR A 12 60.12 -103.48 53.56
N GLU A 13 59.53 -103.60 54.76
CA GLU A 13 58.62 -102.59 55.33
C GLU A 13 59.32 -101.24 55.55
N ARG A 14 60.62 -101.24 55.89
CA ARG A 14 61.44 -100.03 55.98
C ARG A 14 61.65 -99.38 54.61
N ASP A 15 61.99 -100.17 53.59
CA ASP A 15 62.28 -99.64 52.25
C ASP A 15 61.00 -99.12 51.56
N GLU A 16 59.85 -99.78 51.76
CA GLU A 16 58.53 -99.28 51.32
C GLU A 16 58.13 -97.99 52.06
N ALA A 17 58.36 -97.93 53.39
CA ALA A 17 58.14 -96.71 54.15
C ALA A 17 59.07 -95.57 53.73
N GLN A 18 60.34 -95.84 53.38
CA GLN A 18 61.26 -94.84 52.86
C GLN A 18 60.87 -94.32 51.48
N ALA A 19 60.37 -95.18 50.59
CA ALA A 19 59.85 -94.78 49.29
C ALA A 19 58.58 -93.92 49.42
N GLU A 20 57.69 -94.27 50.36
CA GLU A 20 56.50 -93.48 50.66
C GLU A 20 56.83 -92.14 51.32
N ILE A 21 57.82 -92.09 52.21
CA ILE A 21 58.35 -90.84 52.77
C ILE A 21 58.93 -89.97 51.65
N GLN A 22 59.72 -90.51 50.73
CA GLN A 22 60.24 -89.74 49.57
C GLN A 22 59.13 -89.23 48.65
N ARG A 23 58.06 -90.02 48.42
CA ARG A 23 56.89 -89.59 47.65
C ARG A 23 56.17 -88.44 48.36
N LEU A 24 55.91 -88.57 49.66
CA LEU A 24 55.27 -87.53 50.46
C LEU A 24 56.15 -86.29 50.61
N GLU A 25 57.48 -86.42 50.70
CA GLU A 25 58.42 -85.29 50.70
C GLU A 25 58.43 -84.57 49.36
N SER A 26 58.35 -85.31 48.23
CA SER A 26 58.23 -84.72 46.90
C SER A 26 56.86 -84.05 46.69
N GLU A 27 55.77 -84.64 47.18
CA GLU A 27 54.43 -84.04 47.11
C GLU A 27 54.31 -82.81 48.02
N LEU A 28 54.91 -82.85 49.21
CA LEU A 28 54.97 -81.71 50.11
C LEU A 28 55.83 -80.58 49.53
N ALA A 29 56.96 -80.90 48.89
CA ALA A 29 57.80 -79.91 48.22
C ALA A 29 57.09 -79.25 47.03
N ALA A 30 56.39 -80.04 46.20
CA ALA A 30 55.59 -79.51 45.09
C ALA A 30 54.41 -78.66 45.56
N GLU A 31 53.79 -79.02 46.70
CA GLU A 31 52.68 -78.23 47.26
C GLU A 31 53.17 -77.00 48.03
N GLN A 32 54.38 -77.03 48.59
CA GLN A 32 55.06 -75.83 49.12
C GLN A 32 55.41 -74.86 48.00
N GLU A 33 55.99 -75.36 46.90
CA GLU A 33 56.30 -74.56 45.69
C GLU A 33 55.02 -73.92 45.11
N ARG A 34 53.94 -74.68 44.97
CA ARG A 34 52.64 -74.15 44.49
C ARG A 34 52.03 -73.14 45.46
N THR A 35 52.20 -73.33 46.77
CA THR A 35 51.74 -72.36 47.78
C THR A 35 52.55 -71.06 47.71
N ASP A 36 53.87 -71.16 47.53
CA ASP A 36 54.77 -70.00 47.40
C ASP A 36 54.46 -69.21 46.12
N GLU A 37 54.24 -69.89 44.98
CA GLU A 37 53.82 -69.26 43.72
C GLU A 37 52.46 -68.56 43.85
N LEU A 38 51.50 -69.17 44.57
CA LEU A 38 50.19 -68.56 44.83
C LEU A 38 50.31 -67.33 45.75
N CYS A 39 51.20 -67.37 46.75
CA CYS A 39 51.49 -66.22 47.61
C CYS A 39 52.06 -65.05 46.80
N VAL A 40 53.00 -65.31 45.89
CA VAL A 40 53.54 -64.29 44.98
C VAL A 40 52.43 -63.70 44.08
N ALA A 41 51.58 -64.56 43.50
CA ALA A 41 50.46 -64.12 42.67
C ALA A 41 49.45 -63.25 43.45
N ILE A 42 49.19 -63.56 44.72
CA ILE A 42 48.32 -62.74 45.58
C ILE A 42 48.96 -61.40 45.89
N ASP A 43 50.27 -61.36 46.19
CA ASP A 43 50.97 -60.13 46.52
C ASP A 43 51.08 -59.18 45.31
N GLU A 44 51.35 -59.71 44.12
CA GLU A 44 51.37 -58.95 42.86
C GLU A 44 49.99 -58.37 42.54
N LEU A 45 48.94 -59.20 42.58
CA LEU A 45 47.58 -58.73 42.34
C LEU A 45 47.15 -57.72 43.41
N ALA A 46 47.53 -57.92 44.68
CA ALA A 46 47.25 -56.96 45.76
C ALA A 46 47.96 -55.62 45.57
N ALA A 47 49.12 -55.58 44.93
CA ALA A 47 49.78 -54.33 44.57
C ALA A 47 48.98 -53.57 43.51
N VAL A 48 48.55 -54.27 42.45
CA VAL A 48 47.71 -53.69 41.38
C VAL A 48 46.35 -53.23 41.94
N VAL A 49 45.74 -54.01 42.83
CA VAL A 49 44.48 -53.63 43.50
C VAL A 49 44.64 -52.36 44.35
N ARG A 50 45.77 -52.19 45.03
CA ARG A 50 46.04 -50.96 45.79
C ARG A 50 46.22 -49.75 44.87
N ALA A 51 46.95 -49.90 43.78
CA ALA A 51 47.12 -48.83 42.79
C ALA A 51 45.76 -48.37 42.21
N ASN A 52 44.93 -49.32 41.77
CA ASN A 52 43.57 -49.02 41.27
C ASN A 52 42.65 -48.43 42.35
N ALA A 53 42.79 -48.86 43.61
CA ALA A 53 42.03 -48.29 44.73
C ALA A 53 42.46 -46.85 45.08
N ASP A 54 43.71 -46.48 44.77
CA ASP A 54 44.26 -45.13 44.92
C ASP A 54 44.01 -44.23 43.69
N GLY A 55 43.26 -44.72 42.69
CA GLY A 55 42.84 -43.97 41.49
C GLY A 55 43.66 -44.26 40.23
N ASP A 56 44.75 -45.03 40.31
CA ASP A 56 45.55 -45.39 39.13
C ASP A 56 44.91 -46.56 38.38
N LEU A 57 43.99 -46.22 37.46
CA LEU A 57 43.38 -47.16 36.53
C LEU A 57 44.27 -47.40 35.31
N THR A 58 45.56 -47.08 35.33
CA THR A 58 46.51 -47.47 34.27
C THR A 58 47.20 -48.79 34.61
N GLU A 59 47.30 -49.13 35.90
CA GLU A 59 47.88 -50.37 36.39
C GLU A 59 46.99 -51.58 36.08
N ARG A 60 47.57 -52.60 35.44
CA ARG A 60 46.86 -53.80 34.98
C ARG A 60 47.51 -55.06 35.54
N PRO A 61 46.71 -56.08 35.93
CA PRO A 61 47.28 -57.35 36.35
C PRO A 61 48.07 -57.98 35.20
N GLY A 62 49.33 -58.31 35.48
CA GLY A 62 50.24 -58.98 34.55
C GLY A 62 49.82 -60.41 34.22
N GLN A 63 50.76 -61.22 33.73
CA GLN A 63 50.51 -62.65 33.53
C GLN A 63 50.58 -63.38 34.88
N PRO A 64 49.63 -64.26 35.21
CA PRO A 64 49.63 -64.95 36.51
C PRO A 64 50.90 -65.80 36.68
N PRO A 65 51.62 -65.70 37.82
CA PRO A 65 52.81 -66.50 38.11
C PRO A 65 52.54 -68.01 38.19
N ALA A 66 51.29 -68.39 38.47
CA ALA A 66 50.83 -69.77 38.55
C ALA A 66 49.48 -69.96 37.83
N ASP A 67 49.32 -71.09 37.13
CA ASP A 67 48.06 -71.46 36.45
C ASP A 67 46.85 -71.46 37.41
N ALA A 68 47.08 -71.81 38.68
CA ALA A 68 46.05 -71.82 39.72
C ALA A 68 45.50 -70.42 40.06
N ALA A 69 46.24 -69.35 39.76
CA ALA A 69 45.85 -67.96 40.00
C ALA A 69 45.14 -67.30 38.80
N ALA A 70 45.18 -67.92 37.62
CA ALA A 70 44.64 -67.34 36.38
C ALA A 70 43.16 -66.90 36.47
N PRO A 71 42.22 -67.69 37.05
CA PRO A 71 40.82 -67.27 37.14
C PRO A 71 40.60 -65.98 37.94
N LEU A 72 41.46 -65.71 38.94
CA LEU A 72 41.38 -64.50 39.76
C LEU A 72 41.90 -63.27 39.02
N TYR A 73 43.01 -63.44 38.29
CA TYR A 73 43.59 -62.39 37.44
C TYR A 73 42.64 -61.99 36.30
N ASP A 74 41.98 -62.97 35.68
CA ASP A 74 41.01 -62.74 34.60
C ASP A 74 39.74 -62.04 35.12
N ALA A 75 39.16 -62.50 36.23
CA ALA A 75 38.00 -61.86 36.84
C ALA A 75 38.29 -60.40 37.27
N TYR A 76 39.51 -60.13 37.76
CA TYR A 76 39.91 -58.77 38.11
C TYR A 76 40.13 -57.88 36.87
N ARG A 77 40.65 -58.45 35.77
CA ARG A 77 40.79 -57.74 34.49
C ARG A 77 39.42 -57.34 33.92
N GLU A 78 38.43 -58.24 33.98
CA GLU A 78 37.06 -57.93 33.57
C GLU A 78 36.43 -56.83 34.45
N LEU A 79 36.64 -56.88 35.77
CA LEU A 79 36.18 -55.83 36.69
C LEU A 79 36.80 -54.47 36.37
N LEU A 80 38.09 -54.42 36.08
CA LEU A 80 38.77 -53.16 35.71
C LEU A 80 38.24 -52.59 34.40
N LEU A 81 37.94 -53.42 33.40
CA LEU A 81 37.35 -52.95 32.14
C LEU A 81 35.95 -52.34 32.35
N GLU A 82 35.11 -52.96 33.16
CA GLU A 82 33.77 -52.42 33.48
C GLU A 82 33.86 -51.13 34.30
N TRP A 83 34.85 -51.03 35.19
CA TRP A 83 35.09 -49.81 35.98
C TRP A 83 35.60 -48.67 35.09
N ASP A 84 36.54 -48.93 34.19
CA ASP A 84 37.04 -47.97 33.19
C ASP A 84 35.88 -47.41 32.33
N ASP A 85 35.04 -48.29 31.76
CA ASP A 85 33.84 -47.89 30.99
C ASP A 85 32.82 -47.12 31.85
N THR A 86 32.67 -47.45 33.13
CA THR A 86 31.79 -46.71 34.05
C THR A 86 32.31 -45.29 34.30
N VAL A 87 33.62 -45.12 34.53
CA VAL A 87 34.25 -43.81 34.72
C VAL A 87 34.16 -42.99 33.44
N ASP A 88 34.38 -43.60 32.27
CA ASP A 88 34.21 -42.94 30.95
C ASP A 88 32.78 -42.43 30.74
N ARG A 89 31.77 -43.27 31.01
CA ARG A 89 30.36 -42.88 30.89
C ARG A 89 29.97 -41.77 31.86
N MET A 90 30.52 -41.79 33.08
CA MET A 90 30.27 -40.73 34.06
C MET A 90 30.96 -39.42 33.68
N SER A 91 32.16 -39.47 33.09
CA SER A 91 32.88 -38.31 32.54
C SER A 91 32.09 -37.67 31.41
N SER A 92 31.70 -38.47 30.42
CA SER A 92 30.90 -38.00 29.28
C SER A 92 29.53 -37.46 29.73
N PHE A 93 28.89 -38.08 30.72
CA PHE A 93 27.64 -37.56 31.29
C PHE A 93 27.84 -36.21 31.98
N SER A 94 28.94 -36.03 32.73
CA SER A 94 29.27 -34.75 33.37
C SER A 94 29.49 -33.63 32.35
N GLU A 95 30.24 -33.93 31.28
CA GLU A 95 30.46 -33.01 30.15
C GLU A 95 29.14 -32.64 29.45
N GLN A 96 28.27 -33.61 29.20
CA GLN A 96 26.94 -33.36 28.62
C GLN A 96 26.07 -32.49 29.53
N VAL A 97 26.12 -32.70 30.85
CA VAL A 97 25.38 -31.85 31.81
C VAL A 97 25.95 -30.44 31.82
N SER A 98 27.28 -30.28 31.82
CA SER A 98 27.95 -28.97 31.77
C SER A 98 27.57 -28.18 30.51
N SER A 99 27.64 -28.82 29.34
CA SER A 99 27.22 -28.24 28.07
C SER A 99 25.74 -27.85 28.07
N ALA A 100 24.86 -28.73 28.54
CA ALA A 100 23.43 -28.45 28.65
C ALA A 100 23.14 -27.28 29.61
N THR A 101 23.85 -27.18 30.74
CA THR A 101 23.69 -26.06 31.66
C THR A 101 24.17 -24.74 31.07
N ALA A 102 25.26 -24.74 30.29
CA ALA A 102 25.74 -23.54 29.58
C ALA A 102 24.73 -23.08 28.51
N GLN A 103 24.11 -24.01 27.79
CA GLN A 103 23.06 -23.71 26.83
C GLN A 103 21.83 -23.09 27.49
N VAL A 104 21.37 -23.65 28.62
CA VAL A 104 20.22 -23.11 29.35
C VAL A 104 20.54 -21.73 29.95
N ASP A 105 21.77 -21.50 30.43
CA ASP A 105 22.16 -20.18 30.97
C ASP A 105 22.14 -19.09 29.88
N SER A 106 22.62 -19.41 28.67
CA SER A 106 22.49 -18.54 27.50
C SER A 106 21.03 -18.24 27.15
N GLN A 107 20.16 -19.26 27.14
CA GLN A 107 18.71 -19.08 26.90
C GLN A 107 18.04 -18.20 27.96
N ILE A 108 18.46 -18.32 29.23
CA ILE A 108 17.96 -17.47 30.32
C ILE A 108 18.33 -16.01 30.07
N ASP A 109 19.54 -15.72 29.60
CA ASP A 109 19.97 -14.35 29.32
C ASP A 109 19.24 -13.77 28.10
N SER A 110 18.99 -14.56 27.05
CA SER A 110 18.11 -14.18 25.96
C SER A 110 16.68 -13.92 26.43
N ALA A 111 16.12 -14.77 27.30
CA ALA A 111 14.78 -14.59 27.86
C ALA A 111 14.67 -13.34 28.75
N LYS A 112 15.72 -13.02 29.53
CA LYS A 112 15.79 -11.77 30.30
C LYS A 112 15.87 -10.55 29.39
N ALA A 113 16.60 -10.62 28.27
CA ALA A 113 16.65 -9.54 27.28
C ALA A 113 15.27 -9.31 26.66
N ALA A 114 14.63 -10.37 26.16
CA ALA A 114 13.27 -10.30 25.63
C ALA A 114 12.26 -9.76 26.66
N SER A 115 12.39 -10.12 27.94
CA SER A 115 11.52 -9.58 29.02
C SER A 115 11.72 -8.07 29.26
N ARG A 116 12.94 -7.54 29.02
CA ARG A 116 13.18 -6.10 29.06
C ARG A 116 12.55 -5.41 27.86
N ASP A 117 12.71 -5.97 26.67
CA ASP A 117 12.11 -5.43 25.45
C ASP A 117 10.58 -5.37 25.56
N VAL A 118 9.96 -6.42 26.13
CA VAL A 118 8.51 -6.43 26.41
C VAL A 118 8.12 -5.36 27.45
N SER A 119 8.89 -5.21 28.54
CA SER A 119 8.64 -4.14 29.52
C SER A 119 8.70 -2.75 28.89
N ASP A 120 9.73 -2.47 28.07
CA ASP A 120 9.91 -1.19 27.40
C ASP A 120 8.77 -0.93 26.39
N ALA A 121 8.33 -1.96 25.67
CA ALA A 121 7.19 -1.89 24.76
C ALA A 121 5.88 -1.57 25.51
N VAL A 122 5.66 -2.21 26.66
CA VAL A 122 4.45 -2.00 27.49
C VAL A 122 4.42 -0.60 28.10
N GLU A 123 5.57 -0.06 28.52
CA GLU A 123 5.69 1.33 28.97
C GLU A 123 5.35 2.29 27.82
N GLY A 124 5.88 2.03 26.62
CA GLY A 124 5.55 2.79 25.42
C GLY A 124 4.08 2.75 25.02
N ILE A 125 3.41 1.59 25.18
CA ILE A 125 1.97 1.44 24.97
C ILE A 125 1.19 2.28 25.97
N SER A 126 1.55 2.23 27.26
CA SER A 126 0.87 2.99 28.31
C SER A 126 0.97 4.50 28.08
N GLU A 127 2.18 5.00 27.77
CA GLU A 127 2.39 6.41 27.38
C GLU A 127 1.67 6.77 26.07
N GLY A 128 1.52 5.82 25.16
CA GLY A 128 0.76 5.96 23.92
C GLY A 128 -0.74 6.14 24.19
N SER A 129 -1.32 5.29 25.03
CA SER A 129 -2.73 5.33 25.42
C SER A 129 -3.09 6.61 26.17
N GLU A 130 -2.20 7.11 27.05
CA GLU A 130 -2.40 8.41 27.73
C GLU A 130 -2.45 9.57 26.71
N ARG A 131 -1.50 9.61 25.77
CA ARG A 131 -1.50 10.62 24.68
C ARG A 131 -2.71 10.51 23.77
N GLN A 132 -3.18 9.29 23.50
CA GLN A 132 -4.37 9.06 22.70
C GLN A 132 -5.63 9.60 23.41
N ASN A 133 -5.72 9.43 24.72
CA ASN A 133 -6.79 10.01 25.54
C ASN A 133 -6.80 11.54 25.48
N ASP A 134 -5.62 12.18 25.50
CA ASP A 134 -5.51 13.64 25.31
C ASP A 134 -6.04 14.08 23.94
N TRP A 135 -5.66 13.39 22.86
CA TRP A 135 -6.17 13.69 21.51
C TRP A 135 -7.68 13.48 21.38
N ILE A 136 -8.24 12.46 22.02
CA ILE A 136 -9.69 12.20 22.05
C ILE A 136 -10.43 13.38 22.70
N GLN A 137 -9.87 13.97 23.75
CA GLN A 137 -10.45 15.15 24.39
C GLN A 137 -10.40 16.37 23.46
N ASP A 138 -9.27 16.60 22.79
CA ASP A 138 -9.11 17.70 21.82
C ASP A 138 -10.11 17.57 20.65
N ILE A 139 -10.23 16.37 20.07
CA ILE A 139 -11.19 16.09 19.00
C ILE A 139 -12.62 16.32 19.50
N SER A 140 -12.94 15.85 20.71
CA SER A 140 -14.27 16.07 21.31
C SER A 140 -14.60 17.55 21.49
N GLU A 141 -13.63 18.40 21.81
CA GLU A 141 -13.82 19.85 21.87
C GLU A 141 -14.07 20.47 20.49
N GLU A 142 -13.29 20.07 19.48
CA GLU A 142 -13.49 20.52 18.10
C GLU A 142 -14.84 20.08 17.53
N MET A 143 -15.31 18.87 17.82
CA MET A 143 -16.63 18.39 17.38
C MET A 143 -17.79 19.18 18.03
N ARG A 144 -17.65 19.62 19.29
CA ARG A 144 -18.62 20.51 19.94
C ARG A 144 -18.65 21.88 19.26
N ASN A 145 -17.49 22.41 18.89
CA ASN A 145 -17.37 23.68 18.18
C ASN A 145 -17.97 23.60 16.76
N LEU A 146 -17.73 22.48 16.06
CA LEU A 146 -18.32 22.21 14.76
C LEU A 146 -19.85 22.14 14.85
N SER A 147 -20.39 21.44 15.85
CA SER A 147 -21.83 21.37 16.10
C SER A 147 -22.45 22.76 16.31
N ALA A 148 -21.80 23.63 17.08
CA ALA A 148 -22.25 25.01 17.26
C ALA A 148 -22.24 25.80 15.94
N THR A 149 -21.23 25.60 15.10
CA THR A 149 -21.12 26.25 13.78
C THR A 149 -22.21 25.76 12.82
N ILE A 150 -22.54 24.47 12.84
CA ILE A 150 -23.64 23.87 12.07
C ILE A 150 -24.97 24.51 12.46
N GLU A 151 -25.25 24.67 13.77
CA GLU A 151 -26.45 25.36 14.25
C GLU A 151 -26.52 26.83 13.80
N GLU A 152 -25.37 27.54 13.79
CA GLU A 152 -25.29 28.92 13.29
C GLU A 152 -25.56 29.02 11.78
N ILE A 153 -25.05 28.08 10.98
CA ILE A 153 -25.29 28.00 9.54
C ILE A 153 -26.76 27.70 9.27
N ALA A 154 -27.35 26.72 9.96
CA ALA A 154 -28.77 26.37 9.81
C ALA A 154 -29.69 27.56 10.14
N SER A 155 -29.38 28.30 11.21
CA SER A 155 -30.10 29.53 11.58
C SER A 155 -29.97 30.61 10.48
N SER A 156 -28.76 30.79 9.95
CA SER A 156 -28.49 31.77 8.89
C SER A 156 -29.20 31.42 7.58
N ALA A 157 -29.20 30.14 7.19
CA ALA A 157 -29.91 29.65 6.01
C ALA A 157 -31.43 29.92 6.11
N ASN A 158 -32.04 29.61 7.27
CA ASN A 158 -33.45 29.92 7.52
C ASN A 158 -33.74 31.43 7.42
N GLN A 159 -32.86 32.27 7.96
CA GLN A 159 -33.02 33.73 7.84
C GLN A 159 -32.95 34.21 6.39
N VAL A 160 -32.05 33.64 5.57
CA VAL A 160 -31.96 33.97 4.13
C VAL A 160 -33.21 33.48 3.40
N ALA A 161 -33.73 32.30 3.71
CA ALA A 161 -34.98 31.80 3.13
C ALA A 161 -36.15 32.77 3.39
N ASP A 162 -36.31 33.24 4.63
CA ASP A 162 -37.37 34.20 5.00
C ASP A 162 -37.28 35.50 4.20
N VAL A 163 -36.08 36.07 4.08
CA VAL A 163 -35.83 37.31 3.31
C VAL A 163 -36.09 37.10 1.81
N THR A 164 -35.75 35.92 1.29
CA THR A 164 -35.91 35.56 -0.13
C THR A 164 -37.39 35.40 -0.48
N ASN A 165 -38.18 34.76 0.39
CA ASN A 165 -39.63 34.69 0.26
C ASN A 165 -40.28 36.09 0.28
N GLU A 166 -39.87 36.96 1.22
CA GLU A 166 -40.38 38.34 1.26
C GLU A 166 -40.00 39.14 0.00
N ALA A 167 -38.80 38.94 -0.55
CA ALA A 167 -38.36 39.57 -1.78
C ALA A 167 -39.17 39.10 -3.00
N SER A 168 -39.50 37.80 -3.06
CA SER A 168 -40.34 37.21 -4.12
C SER A 168 -41.75 37.82 -4.11
N ASP A 169 -42.39 37.85 -2.94
CA ASP A 169 -43.73 38.43 -2.76
C ASP A 169 -43.78 39.91 -3.18
N ARG A 170 -42.76 40.68 -2.79
CA ARG A 170 -42.63 42.09 -3.17
C ARG A 170 -42.37 42.26 -4.67
N GLY A 171 -41.54 41.40 -5.26
CA GLY A 171 -41.25 41.39 -6.70
C GLY A 171 -42.50 41.13 -7.52
N SER A 172 -43.27 40.09 -7.17
CA SER A 172 -44.55 39.76 -7.82
C SER A 172 -45.56 40.90 -7.69
N SER A 173 -45.70 41.50 -6.49
CA SER A 173 -46.61 42.63 -6.27
C SER A 173 -46.23 43.87 -7.10
N ALA A 174 -44.92 44.11 -7.28
CA ALA A 174 -44.42 45.19 -8.11
C ALA A 174 -44.70 44.93 -9.60
N GLN A 175 -44.59 43.69 -10.05
CA GLN A 175 -44.90 43.27 -11.43
C GLN A 175 -46.39 43.47 -11.74
N ASP A 176 -47.29 43.08 -10.82
CA ASP A 176 -48.73 43.30 -10.94
C ASP A 176 -49.05 44.80 -11.06
N SER A 177 -48.43 45.62 -10.20
CA SER A 177 -48.62 47.08 -10.21
C SER A 177 -48.14 47.72 -11.52
N ALA A 178 -47.00 47.25 -12.06
CA ALA A 178 -46.47 47.73 -13.33
C ALA A 178 -47.36 47.31 -14.52
N THR A 179 -47.93 46.10 -14.47
CA THR A 179 -48.88 45.61 -15.48
C THR A 179 -50.17 46.43 -15.48
N GLU A 180 -50.70 46.77 -14.30
CA GLU A 180 -51.86 47.67 -14.18
C GLU A 180 -51.54 49.07 -14.74
N ALA A 181 -50.33 49.58 -14.49
CA ALA A 181 -49.89 50.85 -15.06
C ALA A 181 -49.79 50.81 -16.61
N MET A 182 -49.34 49.70 -17.21
CA MET A 182 -49.37 49.54 -18.68
C MET A 182 -50.79 49.60 -19.23
N ALA A 183 -51.74 48.91 -18.58
CA ALA A 183 -53.14 48.91 -19.00
C ALA A 183 -53.75 50.33 -18.95
N GLU A 184 -53.40 51.13 -17.94
CA GLU A 184 -53.88 52.52 -17.85
C GLU A 184 -53.25 53.43 -18.93
N LEU A 185 -51.98 53.22 -19.28
CA LEU A 185 -51.32 53.93 -20.37
C LEU A 185 -51.93 53.61 -21.74
N GLU A 186 -52.38 52.36 -21.96
CA GLU A 186 -53.13 51.99 -23.16
C GLU A 186 -54.47 52.73 -23.24
N ARG A 187 -55.24 52.79 -22.14
CA ARG A 187 -56.49 53.57 -22.09
C ARG A 187 -56.26 55.06 -22.33
N LEU A 188 -55.17 55.61 -21.81
CA LEU A 188 -54.76 57.00 -22.05
C LEU A 188 -54.48 57.26 -23.53
N THR A 189 -53.85 56.32 -24.23
CA THR A 189 -53.60 56.41 -25.67
C THR A 189 -54.91 56.43 -26.47
N GLU A 190 -55.86 55.56 -26.12
CA GLU A 190 -57.19 55.54 -26.72
C GLU A 190 -57.95 56.86 -26.48
N HIS A 191 -57.95 57.38 -25.25
CA HIS A 191 -58.61 58.65 -24.93
C HIS A 191 -57.97 59.87 -25.61
N ALA A 192 -56.64 59.88 -25.76
CA ALA A 192 -55.94 60.93 -26.50
C ALA A 192 -56.32 60.90 -27.99
N GLN A 193 -56.49 59.70 -28.57
CA GLN A 193 -56.96 59.55 -29.94
C GLN A 193 -58.41 60.00 -30.10
N GLU A 194 -59.32 59.54 -29.24
CA GLU A 194 -60.73 59.95 -29.25
C GLU A 194 -60.87 61.48 -29.10
N SER A 195 -60.04 62.09 -28.23
CA SER A 195 -60.02 63.54 -28.06
C SER A 195 -59.54 64.28 -29.31
N ALA A 196 -58.54 63.76 -30.03
CA ALA A 196 -58.10 64.33 -31.29
C ALA A 196 -59.20 64.25 -32.37
N GLU A 197 -59.87 63.10 -32.50
CA GLU A 197 -60.98 62.90 -33.45
C GLU A 197 -62.18 63.84 -33.16
N ASN A 198 -62.50 64.08 -31.88
CA ASN A 198 -63.54 65.04 -31.49
C ASN A 198 -63.18 66.49 -31.83
N VAL A 199 -61.89 66.85 -31.73
CA VAL A 199 -61.41 68.19 -32.09
C VAL A 199 -61.37 68.37 -33.62
N GLU A 200 -61.04 67.33 -34.39
CA GLU A 200 -61.16 67.34 -35.85
C GLU A 200 -62.61 67.57 -36.30
N GLN A 201 -63.58 66.87 -35.70
CA GLN A 201 -65.01 67.13 -35.95
C GLN A 201 -65.43 68.56 -35.59
N LEU A 202 -64.88 69.14 -34.54
CA LEU A 202 -65.12 70.55 -34.20
C LEU A 202 -64.57 71.49 -35.29
N ASN A 203 -63.41 71.18 -35.86
CA ASN A 203 -62.81 71.93 -36.97
C ASN A 203 -63.73 71.88 -38.20
N ASP A 204 -64.26 70.70 -38.55
CA ASP A 204 -65.20 70.53 -39.66
C ASP A 204 -66.49 71.36 -39.44
N LEU A 205 -67.05 71.31 -38.23
CA LEU A 205 -68.22 72.13 -37.86
C LEU A 205 -67.93 73.63 -37.92
N MET A 206 -66.70 74.06 -37.60
CA MET A 206 -66.30 75.47 -37.69
C MET A 206 -66.15 75.93 -39.14
N ALA A 207 -65.67 75.06 -40.04
CA ALA A 207 -65.65 75.32 -41.47
C ALA A 207 -67.06 75.48 -42.05
N ASP A 208 -68.02 74.64 -41.63
CA ASP A 208 -69.43 74.79 -42.00
C ASP A 208 -70.01 76.15 -41.52
N ILE A 209 -69.62 76.60 -40.32
CA ILE A 209 -70.05 77.91 -39.79
C ILE A 209 -69.37 79.05 -40.57
N GLU A 210 -68.11 78.91 -40.97
CA GLU A 210 -67.40 79.89 -41.81
C GLU A 210 -68.13 80.13 -43.13
N ASP A 211 -68.56 79.05 -43.80
CA ASP A 211 -69.37 79.13 -45.03
C ASP A 211 -70.70 79.86 -44.82
N ILE A 212 -71.37 79.61 -43.69
CA ILE A 212 -72.62 80.30 -43.33
C ILE A 212 -72.35 81.79 -43.08
N VAL A 213 -71.29 82.13 -42.35
CA VAL A 213 -70.93 83.52 -42.04
C VAL A 213 -70.54 84.27 -43.32
N ALA A 214 -69.77 83.65 -44.23
CA ALA A 214 -69.44 84.21 -45.54
C ALA A 214 -70.69 84.50 -46.37
N PHE A 215 -71.67 83.59 -46.36
CA PHE A 215 -72.97 83.80 -47.01
C PHE A 215 -73.76 84.95 -46.38
N ILE A 216 -73.77 85.08 -45.05
CA ILE A 216 -74.44 86.20 -44.36
C ILE A 216 -73.77 87.54 -44.72
N THR A 217 -72.43 87.57 -44.77
CA THR A 217 -71.67 88.76 -45.22
C THR A 217 -72.05 89.15 -46.65
N GLU A 218 -72.18 88.18 -47.57
CA GLU A 218 -72.64 88.44 -48.94
C GLU A 218 -74.07 89.00 -48.95
N VAL A 219 -74.99 88.43 -48.18
CA VAL A 219 -76.37 88.91 -48.05
C VAL A 219 -76.41 90.32 -47.46
N ALA A 220 -75.58 90.62 -46.45
CA ALA A 220 -75.45 91.95 -45.87
C ALA A 220 -74.94 92.97 -46.89
N ASP A 221 -73.92 92.62 -47.69
CA ASP A 221 -73.42 93.48 -48.77
C ASP A 221 -74.48 93.72 -49.86
N GLN A 222 -75.22 92.69 -50.26
CA GLN A 222 -76.35 92.84 -51.19
C GLN A 222 -77.46 93.72 -50.60
N THR A 223 -77.77 93.56 -49.30
CA THR A 223 -78.79 94.34 -48.60
C THR A 223 -78.38 95.80 -48.46
N ASN A 224 -77.12 96.06 -48.14
CA ASN A 224 -76.54 97.41 -48.11
C ASN A 224 -76.60 98.07 -49.50
N MET A 225 -76.31 97.32 -50.57
CA MET A 225 -76.43 97.81 -51.95
C MET A 225 -77.89 98.10 -52.36
N LEU A 226 -78.84 97.25 -51.95
CA LEU A 226 -80.27 97.48 -52.16
C LEU A 226 -80.77 98.71 -51.39
N ALA A 227 -80.34 98.87 -50.15
CA ALA A 227 -80.64 100.03 -49.31
C ALA A 227 -80.04 101.33 -49.86
N LEU A 228 -78.81 101.27 -50.39
CA LEU A 228 -78.18 102.39 -51.08
C LEU A 228 -78.94 102.79 -52.35
N ASN A 229 -79.36 101.83 -53.17
CA ASN A 229 -80.20 102.06 -54.34
C ASN A 229 -81.58 102.64 -53.95
N ALA A 230 -82.18 102.16 -52.85
CA ALA A 230 -83.43 102.68 -52.33
C ALA A 230 -83.31 104.11 -51.77
N ASN A 231 -82.21 104.44 -51.08
CA ASN A 231 -81.89 105.81 -50.65
C ASN A 231 -81.71 106.77 -51.85
N ILE A 232 -81.06 106.30 -52.93
CA ILE A 232 -80.92 107.08 -54.18
C ILE A 232 -82.28 107.35 -54.83
N GLU A 233 -83.17 106.36 -54.88
CA GLU A 233 -84.50 106.50 -55.48
C GLU A 233 -85.46 107.34 -54.61
N ALA A 234 -85.32 107.25 -53.28
CA ALA A 234 -86.02 108.11 -52.32
C ALA A 234 -85.60 109.59 -52.49
N ALA A 235 -84.31 109.86 -52.72
CA ALA A 235 -83.80 111.20 -53.01
C ALA A 235 -84.28 111.77 -54.37
N ARG A 236 -84.68 110.91 -55.33
CA ARG A 236 -85.27 111.32 -56.62
C ARG A 236 -86.75 111.69 -56.54
N ALA A 237 -87.49 111.20 -55.55
CA ALA A 237 -88.94 111.35 -55.42
C ALA A 237 -89.42 112.67 -54.76
N GLY A 238 -88.51 113.52 -54.25
CA GLY A 238 -88.87 114.80 -53.61
C GLY A 238 -89.72 114.63 -52.33
N GLU A 239 -90.62 115.58 -52.01
CA GLU A 239 -91.45 115.59 -50.77
C GLU A 239 -92.29 114.32 -50.52
N SER A 240 -92.43 113.40 -51.49
CA SER A 240 -93.12 112.11 -51.32
C SER A 240 -92.20 110.94 -50.92
N GLY A 241 -90.87 111.14 -50.90
CA GLY A 241 -89.85 110.12 -50.63
C GLY A 241 -89.30 110.10 -49.19
N ASP A 242 -89.61 111.10 -48.36
CA ASP A 242 -89.00 111.28 -47.03
C ASP A 242 -89.24 110.10 -46.08
N GLY A 243 -90.44 109.49 -46.11
CA GLY A 243 -90.72 108.29 -45.30
C GLY A 243 -89.99 107.03 -45.78
N PHE A 244 -89.68 106.93 -47.08
CA PHE A 244 -88.92 105.82 -47.67
C PHE A 244 -87.41 105.95 -47.41
N ASN A 245 -86.89 107.18 -47.38
CA ASN A 245 -85.49 107.47 -47.08
C ASN A 245 -85.08 107.05 -45.66
N VAL A 246 -85.98 107.24 -44.68
CA VAL A 246 -85.75 106.77 -43.29
C VAL A 246 -85.63 105.25 -43.23
N VAL A 247 -86.53 104.52 -43.90
CA VAL A 247 -86.52 103.05 -43.93
C VAL A 247 -85.27 102.52 -44.66
N ALA A 248 -84.90 103.12 -45.79
CA ALA A 248 -83.70 102.72 -46.53
C ALA A 248 -82.40 103.04 -45.77
N SER A 249 -82.34 104.14 -45.02
CA SER A 249 -81.22 104.44 -44.10
C SER A 249 -81.13 103.45 -42.93
N GLU A 250 -82.28 103.03 -42.38
CA GLU A 250 -82.34 102.01 -41.31
C GLU A 250 -81.88 100.63 -41.81
N VAL A 251 -82.31 100.21 -43.01
CA VAL A 251 -81.88 98.93 -43.63
C VAL A 251 -80.39 98.97 -43.98
N LYS A 252 -79.87 100.13 -44.40
CA LYS A 252 -78.43 100.34 -44.63
C LYS A 252 -77.63 100.17 -43.34
N SER A 253 -78.07 100.83 -42.26
CA SER A 253 -77.43 100.72 -40.94
C SER A 253 -77.46 99.28 -40.43
N LEU A 254 -78.59 98.58 -40.56
CA LEU A 254 -78.73 97.18 -40.14
C LEU A 254 -77.82 96.25 -40.95
N ALA A 255 -77.64 96.51 -42.25
CA ALA A 255 -76.74 95.75 -43.10
C ALA A 255 -75.25 96.02 -42.76
N GLU A 256 -74.89 97.26 -42.43
CA GLU A 256 -73.55 97.62 -41.93
C GLU A 256 -73.27 96.97 -40.56
N GLU A 257 -74.22 97.01 -39.62
CA GLU A 257 -74.12 96.30 -38.33
C GLU A 257 -74.04 94.78 -38.49
N THR A 258 -74.79 94.20 -39.44
CA THR A 258 -74.73 92.76 -39.74
C THR A 258 -73.35 92.37 -40.27
N LYS A 259 -72.74 93.23 -41.10
CA LYS A 259 -71.40 93.02 -41.64
C LYS A 259 -70.30 93.13 -40.57
N GLU A 260 -70.42 94.09 -39.65
CA GLU A 260 -69.52 94.17 -38.49
C GLU A 260 -69.67 92.93 -37.60
N ALA A 261 -70.89 92.47 -37.33
CA ALA A 261 -71.15 91.27 -36.54
C ALA A 261 -70.62 89.98 -37.21
N THR A 262 -70.70 89.86 -38.54
CA THR A 262 -70.11 88.70 -39.25
C THR A 262 -68.59 88.75 -39.27
N GLN A 263 -67.95 89.92 -39.34
CA GLN A 263 -66.50 90.03 -39.17
C GLN A 263 -66.04 89.61 -37.77
N GLU A 264 -66.76 89.99 -36.71
CA GLU A 264 -66.47 89.50 -35.36
C GLU A 264 -66.65 87.97 -35.24
N ALA A 265 -67.61 87.40 -35.97
CA ALA A 265 -67.81 85.96 -36.06
C ALA A 265 -66.65 85.26 -36.82
N GLU A 266 -66.21 85.79 -37.96
CA GLU A 266 -65.04 85.30 -38.71
C GLU A 266 -63.77 85.30 -37.82
N GLU A 267 -63.51 86.39 -37.09
CA GLU A 267 -62.38 86.45 -36.14
C GLU A 267 -62.53 85.45 -34.98
N SER A 268 -63.76 85.16 -34.55
CA SER A 268 -64.03 84.17 -33.52
C SER A 268 -63.82 82.74 -34.02
N ILE A 269 -64.29 82.42 -35.22
CA ILE A 269 -64.09 81.11 -35.88
C ILE A 269 -62.60 80.85 -36.08
N LYS A 270 -61.85 81.83 -36.60
CA LYS A 270 -60.41 81.72 -36.76
C LYS A 270 -59.69 81.42 -35.44
N ARG A 271 -60.08 82.09 -34.35
CA ARG A 271 -59.54 81.82 -33.01
C ARG A 271 -59.84 80.39 -32.54
N VAL A 272 -61.02 79.87 -32.86
CA VAL A 272 -61.39 78.48 -32.53
C VAL A 272 -60.58 77.49 -33.38
N HIS A 273 -60.42 77.73 -34.68
CA HIS A 273 -59.56 76.95 -35.59
C HIS A 273 -58.12 76.86 -35.06
N ASP A 274 -57.51 78.02 -34.78
CA ASP A 274 -56.14 78.10 -34.25
C ASP A 274 -55.99 77.36 -32.90
N GLN A 275 -57.08 77.25 -32.13
CA GLN A 275 -57.11 76.55 -30.84
C GLN A 275 -57.37 75.04 -31.00
N ALA A 276 -58.17 74.63 -31.97
CA ALA A 276 -58.39 73.24 -32.34
C ALA A 276 -57.09 72.61 -32.87
N ASP A 277 -56.41 73.27 -33.81
CA ASP A 277 -55.14 72.80 -34.37
C ASP A 277 -54.07 72.63 -33.28
N ARG A 278 -53.96 73.60 -32.36
CA ARG A 278 -53.08 73.49 -31.19
C ARG A 278 -53.44 72.31 -30.29
N THR A 279 -54.72 72.03 -30.10
CA THR A 279 -55.17 70.91 -29.25
C THR A 279 -54.84 69.57 -29.89
N VAL A 280 -54.98 69.42 -31.22
CA VAL A 280 -54.55 68.22 -31.95
C VAL A 280 -53.04 68.01 -31.83
N GLU A 281 -52.26 69.09 -31.95
CA GLU A 281 -50.80 69.02 -31.81
C GLU A 281 -50.36 68.59 -30.39
N GLU A 282 -51.03 69.10 -29.33
CA GLU A 282 -50.82 68.63 -27.96
C GLU A 282 -51.23 67.16 -27.76
N MET A 283 -52.30 66.69 -28.40
CA MET A 283 -52.70 65.27 -28.34
C MET A 283 -51.67 64.36 -29.02
N HIS A 284 -51.04 64.80 -30.12
CA HIS A 284 -49.93 64.06 -30.72
C HIS A 284 -48.73 63.95 -29.80
N ARG A 285 -48.31 65.05 -29.15
CA ARG A 285 -47.20 65.02 -28.17
C ARG A 285 -47.52 64.16 -26.96
N THR A 286 -48.78 64.18 -26.51
CA THR A 286 -49.26 63.34 -25.41
C THR A 286 -49.15 61.86 -25.77
N ARG A 287 -49.58 61.46 -26.98
CA ARG A 287 -49.43 60.07 -27.47
C ARG A 287 -47.97 59.63 -27.55
N GLU A 288 -47.08 60.48 -28.07
CA GLU A 288 -45.65 60.18 -28.14
C GLU A 288 -45.04 59.97 -26.73
N SER A 289 -45.40 60.85 -25.79
CA SER A 289 -44.93 60.76 -24.40
C SER A 289 -45.45 59.51 -23.68
N VAL A 290 -46.72 59.14 -23.91
CA VAL A 290 -47.30 57.91 -23.38
C VAL A 290 -46.61 56.69 -23.97
N GLY A 291 -46.32 56.68 -25.28
CA GLY A 291 -45.56 55.59 -25.92
C GLY A 291 -44.18 55.38 -25.28
N HIS A 292 -43.43 56.46 -25.04
CA HIS A 292 -42.14 56.34 -24.34
C HIS A 292 -42.28 55.86 -22.89
N THR A 293 -43.37 56.23 -22.23
CA THR A 293 -43.68 55.74 -20.88
C THR A 293 -44.02 54.26 -20.90
N GLN A 294 -44.76 53.77 -21.90
CA GLN A 294 -45.05 52.34 -22.08
C GLN A 294 -43.78 51.52 -22.28
N GLU A 295 -42.83 51.99 -23.10
CA GLU A 295 -41.52 51.34 -23.26
C GLU A 295 -40.76 51.24 -21.93
N THR A 296 -40.79 52.32 -21.14
CA THR A 296 -40.11 52.37 -19.83
C THR A 296 -40.73 51.41 -18.83
N VAL A 297 -42.07 51.37 -18.73
CA VAL A 297 -42.78 50.44 -17.84
C VAL A 297 -42.60 48.99 -18.30
N GLY A 298 -42.64 48.73 -19.60
CA GLY A 298 -42.36 47.40 -20.16
C GLY A 298 -40.97 46.89 -19.79
N SER A 299 -39.94 47.74 -19.89
CA SER A 299 -38.59 47.37 -19.43
C SER A 299 -38.51 47.11 -17.93
N ALA A 300 -39.29 47.83 -17.11
CA ALA A 300 -39.35 47.57 -15.68
C ALA A 300 -39.98 46.21 -15.35
N ILE A 301 -40.99 45.77 -16.13
CA ILE A 301 -41.60 44.44 -15.98
C ILE A 301 -40.58 43.34 -16.28
N GLU A 302 -39.85 43.42 -17.40
CA GLU A 302 -38.80 42.44 -17.75
C GLU A 302 -37.71 42.34 -16.68
N GLN A 303 -37.32 43.47 -16.08
CA GLN A 303 -36.34 43.50 -14.99
C GLN A 303 -36.89 42.86 -13.71
N LEU A 304 -38.17 43.06 -13.40
CA LEU A 304 -38.82 42.44 -12.24
C LEU A 304 -38.99 40.93 -12.42
N GLU A 305 -39.36 40.47 -13.62
CA GLU A 305 -39.41 39.03 -13.96
C GLU A 305 -38.05 38.36 -13.75
N THR A 306 -36.97 39.01 -14.23
CA THR A 306 -35.61 38.52 -14.04
C THR A 306 -35.24 38.47 -12.55
N LEU A 307 -35.66 39.47 -11.77
CA LEU A 307 -35.40 39.53 -10.33
C LEU A 307 -36.14 38.41 -9.56
N VAL A 308 -37.41 38.16 -9.88
CA VAL A 308 -38.18 37.07 -9.27
C VAL A 308 -37.51 35.72 -9.58
N GLY A 309 -37.10 35.48 -10.83
CA GLY A 309 -36.38 34.25 -11.20
C GLY A 309 -35.04 34.09 -10.46
N LYS A 310 -34.29 35.18 -10.26
CA LYS A 310 -33.06 35.20 -9.45
C LYS A 310 -33.32 34.85 -7.98
N VAL A 311 -34.45 35.30 -7.44
CA VAL A 311 -34.86 35.01 -6.05
C VAL A 311 -35.24 33.54 -5.88
N GLU A 312 -35.91 32.93 -6.86
CA GLU A 312 -36.20 31.49 -6.87
C GLU A 312 -34.91 30.63 -6.94
N GLU A 313 -33.92 31.07 -7.73
CA GLU A 313 -32.59 30.46 -7.78
C GLU A 313 -31.92 30.48 -6.40
N ILE A 314 -31.94 31.63 -5.71
CA ILE A 314 -31.41 31.75 -4.33
C ILE A 314 -32.15 30.82 -3.37
N ASN A 315 -33.48 30.74 -3.44
CA ASN A 315 -34.26 29.86 -2.57
C ASN A 315 -33.88 28.39 -2.74
N THR A 316 -33.58 27.97 -3.98
CA THR A 316 -33.09 26.61 -4.27
C THR A 316 -31.72 26.38 -3.63
N SER A 317 -30.77 27.30 -3.80
CA SER A 317 -29.45 27.19 -3.17
C SER A 317 -29.50 27.18 -1.64
N VAL A 318 -30.45 27.91 -1.02
CA VAL A 318 -30.64 27.87 0.44
C VAL A 318 -31.11 26.49 0.90
N GLN A 319 -31.98 25.82 0.14
CA GLN A 319 -32.40 24.44 0.45
C GLN A 319 -31.22 23.46 0.35
N GLU A 320 -30.39 23.58 -0.70
CA GLU A 320 -29.17 22.78 -0.84
C GLU A 320 -28.20 22.99 0.34
N ILE A 321 -28.08 24.22 0.85
CA ILE A 321 -27.29 24.53 2.06
C ILE A 321 -27.89 23.85 3.28
N THR A 322 -29.21 23.86 3.46
CA THR A 322 -29.87 23.18 4.57
C THR A 322 -29.64 21.67 4.53
N ASP A 323 -29.81 21.04 3.36
CA ASP A 323 -29.59 19.59 3.19
C ASP A 323 -28.13 19.21 3.47
N ALA A 324 -27.17 20.03 3.02
CA ALA A 324 -25.74 19.84 3.31
C ALA A 324 -25.44 20.01 4.81
N THR A 325 -26.08 20.99 5.46
CA THR A 325 -25.93 21.24 6.90
C THR A 325 -26.47 20.08 7.74
N ASP A 326 -27.62 19.51 7.36
CA ASP A 326 -28.20 18.33 8.01
C ASP A 326 -27.28 17.11 7.85
N THR A 327 -26.75 16.88 6.64
CA THR A 327 -25.77 15.79 6.38
C THR A 327 -24.50 15.96 7.22
N GLN A 328 -24.03 17.21 7.39
CA GLN A 328 -22.87 17.51 8.21
C GLN A 328 -23.14 17.28 9.70
N ALA A 329 -24.38 17.52 10.16
CA ALA A 329 -24.80 17.23 11.53
C ALA A 329 -24.80 15.72 11.81
N ASP A 330 -25.31 14.91 10.88
CA ASP A 330 -25.29 13.45 10.98
C ASP A 330 -23.86 12.91 11.01
N SER A 331 -23.01 13.37 10.08
CA SER A 331 -21.59 13.00 10.04
C SER A 331 -20.85 13.38 11.32
N THR A 332 -21.18 14.54 11.90
CA THR A 332 -20.63 14.98 13.18
C THR A 332 -21.00 14.05 14.33
N GLN A 333 -22.24 13.55 14.36
CA GLN A 333 -22.68 12.58 15.38
C GLN A 333 -21.97 11.24 15.22
N GLU A 334 -21.73 10.79 13.98
CA GLU A 334 -21.00 9.57 13.69
C GLU A 334 -19.54 9.67 14.16
N VAL A 335 -18.88 10.80 13.90
CA VAL A 335 -17.52 11.05 14.41
C VAL A 335 -17.48 11.05 15.93
N VAL A 336 -18.46 11.65 16.60
CA VAL A 336 -18.54 11.60 18.07
C VAL A 336 -18.67 10.16 18.57
N SER A 337 -19.48 9.32 17.92
CA SER A 337 -19.61 7.90 18.28
C SER A 337 -18.30 7.13 18.08
N MET A 338 -17.57 7.41 16.99
CA MET A 338 -16.26 6.80 16.74
C MET A 338 -15.24 7.23 17.80
N VAL A 339 -15.27 8.49 18.22
CA VAL A 339 -14.38 9.01 19.27
C VAL A 339 -14.66 8.33 20.62
N ASP A 340 -15.93 8.11 20.96
CA ASP A 340 -16.30 7.36 22.17
C ASP A 340 -15.81 5.89 22.12
N GLU A 341 -15.90 5.23 20.95
CA GLU A 341 -15.39 3.86 20.75
C GLU A 341 -13.86 3.79 20.86
N VAL A 342 -13.14 4.73 20.26
CA VAL A 342 -11.68 4.82 20.40
C VAL A 342 -11.28 5.06 21.85
N SER A 343 -12.06 5.85 22.61
CA SER A 343 -11.82 6.06 24.04
C SER A 343 -11.94 4.76 24.85
N GLU A 344 -12.94 3.94 24.56
CA GLU A 344 -13.11 2.63 25.21
C GLU A 344 -11.94 1.69 24.87
N ILE A 345 -11.51 1.66 23.61
CA ILE A 345 -10.35 0.87 23.16
C ILE A 345 -9.05 1.36 23.83
N SER A 346 -8.86 2.67 23.98
CA SER A 346 -7.68 3.23 24.65
C SER A 346 -7.62 2.83 26.14
N ASP A 347 -8.76 2.85 26.82
CA ASP A 347 -8.86 2.42 28.22
C ASP A 347 -8.60 0.90 28.37
N GLU A 348 -9.12 0.08 27.45
CA GLU A 348 -8.86 -1.37 27.41
C GLU A 348 -7.38 -1.66 27.12
N THR A 349 -6.77 -0.95 26.16
CA THR A 349 -5.35 -1.08 25.83
C THR A 349 -4.45 -0.76 27.02
N ALA A 350 -4.78 0.30 27.79
CA ALA A 350 -4.05 0.65 28.99
C ALA A 350 -4.18 -0.43 30.09
N ALA A 351 -5.36 -1.05 30.21
CA ALA A 351 -5.58 -2.15 31.14
C ALA A 351 -4.79 -3.41 30.73
N ASP A 352 -4.79 -3.76 29.45
CA ASP A 352 -4.05 -4.90 28.91
C ASP A 352 -2.53 -4.71 29.05
N ALA A 353 -2.04 -3.49 28.82
CA ALA A 353 -0.65 -3.12 29.07
C ALA A 353 -0.28 -3.34 30.55
N ALA A 354 -1.14 -2.95 31.49
CA ALA A 354 -0.89 -3.18 32.92
C ALA A 354 -0.83 -4.68 33.28
N VAL A 355 -1.68 -5.51 32.67
CA VAL A 355 -1.66 -6.97 32.86
C VAL A 355 -0.39 -7.58 32.26
N ALA A 356 0.04 -7.14 31.08
CA ALA A 356 1.28 -7.60 30.45
C ALA A 356 2.52 -7.20 31.27
N ALA A 357 2.54 -6.01 31.86
CA ALA A 357 3.60 -5.57 32.77
C ALA A 357 3.71 -6.51 34.00
N GLU A 358 2.57 -6.86 34.60
CA GLU A 358 2.54 -7.79 35.74
C GLU A 358 3.09 -9.16 35.35
N ALA A 359 2.63 -9.73 34.24
CA ALA A 359 3.11 -11.02 33.74
C ALA A 359 4.62 -11.02 33.44
N THR A 360 5.13 -9.94 32.86
CA THR A 360 6.56 -9.77 32.56
C THR A 360 7.41 -9.70 33.84
N GLN A 361 6.88 -9.05 34.88
CA GLN A 361 7.52 -8.97 36.19
C GLN A 361 7.56 -10.33 36.91
N GLU A 362 6.49 -11.13 36.79
CA GLU A 362 6.44 -12.51 37.28
C GLU A 362 7.43 -13.40 36.54
N GLN A 363 7.45 -13.35 35.21
CA GLN A 363 8.38 -14.12 34.37
C GLN A 363 9.84 -13.82 34.72
N THR A 364 10.19 -12.55 34.93
CA THR A 364 11.54 -12.15 35.36
C THR A 364 11.93 -12.81 36.70
N THR A 365 10.97 -12.94 37.62
CA THR A 365 11.17 -13.59 38.91
C THR A 365 11.41 -15.10 38.74
N GLU A 366 10.64 -15.76 37.88
CA GLU A 366 10.83 -17.18 37.58
C GLU A 366 12.19 -17.45 36.92
N LEU A 367 12.63 -16.60 35.99
CA LEU A 367 13.94 -16.72 35.33
C LEU A 367 15.11 -16.65 36.32
N VAL A 368 14.99 -15.83 37.38
CA VAL A 368 15.99 -15.79 38.46
C VAL A 368 16.04 -17.11 39.24
N GLU A 369 14.88 -17.74 39.49
CA GLU A 369 14.84 -19.06 40.13
C GLU A 369 15.47 -20.14 39.24
N VAL A 370 15.18 -20.14 37.94
CA VAL A 370 15.74 -21.11 36.99
C VAL A 370 17.27 -20.93 36.91
N SER A 371 17.75 -19.69 36.81
CA SER A 371 19.20 -19.38 36.80
C SER A 371 19.91 -19.92 38.05
N THR A 372 19.27 -19.79 39.22
CA THR A 372 19.81 -20.34 40.48
C THR A 372 19.90 -21.88 40.44
N ARG A 373 18.90 -22.56 39.86
CA ARG A 373 18.89 -24.03 39.73
C ARG A 373 19.95 -24.51 38.73
N VAL A 374 20.15 -23.79 37.63
CA VAL A 374 21.18 -24.08 36.63
C VAL A 374 22.57 -23.91 37.22
N ALA A 375 22.83 -22.81 37.93
CA ALA A 375 24.10 -22.59 38.63
C ALA A 375 24.42 -23.73 39.63
N THR A 376 23.40 -24.18 40.39
CA THR A 376 23.54 -25.32 41.31
C THR A 376 23.85 -26.63 40.57
N LEU A 377 23.26 -26.84 39.39
CA LEU A 377 23.49 -28.03 38.58
C LEU A 377 24.90 -28.03 37.98
N SER A 378 25.36 -26.87 37.49
CA SER A 378 26.72 -26.66 36.99
C SER A 378 27.76 -26.97 38.08
N GLU A 379 27.60 -26.41 39.28
CA GLU A 379 28.50 -26.68 40.42
C GLU A 379 28.57 -28.19 40.77
N ARG A 380 27.45 -28.90 40.66
CA ARG A 380 27.40 -30.35 40.90
C ARG A 380 28.06 -31.17 39.78
N ALA A 381 28.01 -30.69 38.53
CA ALA A 381 28.70 -31.31 37.40
C ALA A 381 30.22 -31.09 37.53
N GLU A 382 30.67 -29.87 37.85
CA GLU A 382 32.08 -29.58 38.13
C GLU A 382 32.63 -30.44 39.28
N THR A 383 31.87 -30.57 40.37
CA THR A 383 32.26 -31.44 41.50
C THR A 383 32.36 -32.92 41.09
N LEU A 384 31.52 -33.38 40.17
CA LEU A 384 31.56 -34.74 39.65
C LEU A 384 32.78 -34.95 38.73
N GLU A 385 33.08 -33.98 37.87
CA GLU A 385 34.24 -33.97 36.99
C GLU A 385 35.54 -33.99 37.81
N GLU A 386 35.68 -33.13 38.84
CA GLU A 386 36.82 -33.14 39.77
C GLU A 386 36.99 -34.50 40.48
N ALA A 387 35.88 -35.16 40.83
CA ALA A 387 35.92 -36.49 41.45
C ALA A 387 36.33 -37.60 40.48
N LEU A 388 36.03 -37.44 39.19
CA LEU A 388 36.40 -38.39 38.13
C LEU A 388 37.85 -38.20 37.66
N ASP A 389 38.38 -36.97 37.73
CA ASP A 389 39.78 -36.62 37.46
C ASP A 389 40.77 -37.30 38.43
N HIS A 390 40.30 -37.76 39.59
CA HIS A 390 41.10 -38.59 40.50
C HIS A 390 41.50 -39.94 39.88
N PHE A 391 40.77 -40.41 38.86
CA PHE A 391 41.05 -41.68 38.19
C PHE A 391 41.97 -41.48 36.96
N GLU A 392 43.25 -41.83 37.10
CA GLU A 392 44.22 -41.81 36.00
C GLU A 392 43.97 -42.98 35.03
N ARG A 393 43.62 -42.66 33.78
CA ARG A 393 43.31 -43.64 32.72
C ARG A 393 44.44 -43.72 31.69
N GLY A 394 44.73 -44.93 31.21
CA GLY A 394 45.75 -45.17 30.19
C GLY A 394 45.25 -44.73 28.82
N GLY A 395 45.64 -43.52 28.39
CA GLY A 395 45.27 -42.82 27.16
C GLY A 395 44.59 -43.65 26.06
N GLY A 396 43.26 -43.66 26.08
CA GLY A 396 42.44 -43.85 24.89
C GLY A 396 42.49 -42.58 24.05
N VAL A 397 42.71 -42.75 22.75
CA VAL A 397 42.81 -41.67 21.76
C VAL A 397 41.58 -40.75 21.86
N THR A 398 41.76 -39.58 22.47
CA THR A 398 40.82 -38.47 22.39
C THR A 398 40.97 -37.87 21.00
N THR A 399 40.02 -38.17 20.12
CA THR A 399 39.81 -37.41 18.89
C THR A 399 39.41 -36.00 19.34
N THR A 400 40.34 -35.06 19.25
CA THR A 400 40.05 -33.63 19.37
C THR A 400 39.10 -33.25 18.23
N GLY A 401 37.83 -33.01 18.55
CA GLY A 401 36.93 -32.27 17.68
C GLY A 401 37.39 -30.82 17.63
N SER A 402 37.44 -30.25 16.43
CA SER A 402 37.54 -28.81 16.21
C SER A 402 36.34 -28.11 16.87
N GLU A 403 36.54 -26.92 17.44
CA GLU A 403 35.44 -25.98 17.60
C GLU A 403 34.93 -25.66 16.18
N GLY A 404 33.71 -26.09 15.84
CA GLY A 404 33.14 -25.87 14.51
C GLY A 404 32.97 -24.38 14.19
N THR A 405 33.04 -24.03 12.91
CA THR A 405 32.82 -22.69 12.37
C THR A 405 31.33 -22.34 12.45
N VAL A 406 30.99 -21.21 13.05
CA VAL A 406 29.61 -20.68 13.10
C VAL A 406 29.44 -19.61 12.03
N VAL A 407 28.46 -19.78 11.15
CA VAL A 407 28.06 -18.81 10.12
C VAL A 407 26.77 -18.13 10.57
N GLU A 408 26.85 -16.84 10.90
CA GLU A 408 25.64 -16.04 11.16
C GLU A 408 24.92 -15.72 9.84
N PHE A 409 23.63 -16.04 9.75
CA PHE A 409 22.78 -15.74 8.61
C PHE A 409 21.57 -14.89 9.03
N TRP A 410 21.60 -13.61 8.67
CA TRP A 410 20.52 -12.67 8.91
C TRP A 410 19.52 -12.63 7.76
N HIS A 411 18.23 -12.79 8.07
CA HIS A 411 17.15 -12.90 7.07
C HIS A 411 15.90 -12.11 7.45
N ALA A 412 14.96 -11.98 6.51
CA ALA A 412 13.65 -11.37 6.67
C ALA A 412 12.49 -12.37 6.51
N MET A 413 12.79 -13.66 6.30
CA MET A 413 11.76 -14.70 6.19
C MET A 413 10.92 -14.84 7.46
N ASP A 414 9.63 -15.12 7.27
CA ASP A 414 8.62 -15.37 8.30
C ASP A 414 7.82 -16.66 8.02
N GLY A 415 7.00 -17.06 9.00
CA GLY A 415 6.05 -18.17 8.87
C GLY A 415 6.67 -19.48 8.36
N GLU A 416 5.97 -20.15 7.45
CA GLU A 416 6.41 -21.43 6.85
C GLU A 416 7.74 -21.30 6.09
N LYS A 417 8.06 -20.12 5.55
CA LYS A 417 9.31 -19.90 4.79
C LYS A 417 10.52 -19.88 5.73
N ALA A 418 10.37 -19.28 6.91
CA ALA A 418 11.41 -19.29 7.93
C ALA A 418 11.67 -20.70 8.45
N LEU A 419 10.61 -21.47 8.73
CA LEU A 419 10.72 -22.87 9.16
C LEU A 419 11.42 -23.74 8.10
N LEU A 420 11.11 -23.56 6.82
CA LEU A 420 11.81 -24.29 5.76
C LEU A 420 13.29 -23.89 5.64
N LEU A 421 13.62 -22.60 5.86
CA LEU A 421 15.00 -22.16 5.89
C LEU A 421 15.78 -22.77 7.08
N GLU A 422 15.16 -22.86 8.25
CA GLU A 422 15.70 -23.56 9.42
C GLU A 422 15.94 -25.04 9.15
N GLU A 423 15.00 -25.70 8.46
CA GLU A 423 15.14 -27.11 8.09
C GLU A 423 16.28 -27.32 7.09
N LEU A 424 16.37 -26.49 6.05
CA LEU A 424 17.46 -26.54 5.08
C LEU A 424 18.82 -26.28 5.73
N ALA A 425 18.90 -25.34 6.69
CA ALA A 425 20.10 -25.11 7.47
C ALA A 425 20.50 -26.37 8.29
N GLY A 426 19.55 -26.97 9.02
CA GLY A 426 19.81 -28.18 9.80
C GLY A 426 20.18 -29.41 8.93
N GLU A 427 19.61 -29.52 7.73
CA GLU A 427 20.00 -30.55 6.76
C GLU A 427 21.44 -30.37 6.27
N PHE A 428 21.85 -29.13 5.98
CA PHE A 428 23.23 -28.84 5.64
C PHE A 428 24.17 -29.17 6.79
N GLU A 429 23.85 -28.73 8.02
CA GLU A 429 24.62 -29.06 9.22
C GLU A 429 24.77 -30.57 9.42
N ALA A 430 23.76 -31.38 9.07
CA ALA A 430 23.87 -32.83 9.14
C ALA A 430 24.82 -33.45 8.09
N THR A 431 25.26 -32.68 7.08
CA THR A 431 26.22 -33.12 6.06
C THR A 431 27.67 -32.76 6.36
N THR A 432 27.93 -32.01 7.42
CA THR A 432 29.25 -31.50 7.81
C THR A 432 29.46 -31.63 9.32
N ASP A 433 30.68 -31.98 9.75
CA ASP A 433 30.97 -32.16 11.18
C ASP A 433 31.47 -30.85 11.85
N ASP A 434 31.73 -29.80 11.05
CA ASP A 434 32.51 -28.62 11.46
C ASP A 434 31.82 -27.27 11.16
N VAL A 435 30.61 -27.23 10.59
CA VAL A 435 29.91 -25.96 10.27
C VAL A 435 28.51 -25.91 10.90
N SER A 436 28.17 -24.76 11.51
CA SER A 436 26.81 -24.45 11.99
C SER A 436 26.30 -23.14 11.40
N ILE A 437 25.00 -23.06 11.11
CA ILE A 437 24.31 -21.92 10.52
C ILE A 437 23.37 -21.30 11.57
N SER A 438 23.77 -20.16 12.11
CA SER A 438 22.97 -19.41 13.09
C SER A 438 22.01 -18.45 12.38
N LEU A 439 20.75 -18.85 12.23
CA LEU A 439 19.71 -18.03 11.61
C LEU A 439 19.18 -16.96 12.56
N THR A 440 19.07 -15.72 12.08
CA THR A 440 18.46 -14.61 12.84
C THR A 440 17.54 -13.80 11.96
N SER A 441 16.25 -13.78 12.28
CA SER A 441 15.30 -12.89 11.64
C SER A 441 15.53 -11.44 12.09
N LYS A 442 15.57 -10.51 11.12
CA LYS A 442 15.56 -9.06 11.34
C LYS A 442 14.18 -8.44 11.04
N GLY A 443 13.16 -9.28 10.86
CA GLY A 443 11.75 -8.88 10.73
C GLY A 443 11.34 -8.29 9.38
N SER A 444 12.21 -7.57 8.68
CA SER A 444 11.91 -7.00 7.35
C SER A 444 13.17 -6.89 6.49
N TYR A 445 13.02 -6.83 5.16
CA TYR A 445 14.15 -6.66 4.25
C TYR A 445 14.96 -5.38 4.51
N ARG A 446 14.25 -4.27 4.80
CA ARG A 446 14.88 -3.01 5.19
C ARG A 446 15.63 -3.15 6.50
N GLY A 447 15.03 -3.81 7.49
CA GLY A 447 15.67 -4.12 8.77
C GLY A 447 16.93 -4.97 8.60
N THR A 448 16.92 -5.98 7.72
CA THR A 448 18.10 -6.78 7.41
C THR A 448 19.22 -5.93 6.80
N LEU A 449 18.92 -5.12 5.77
CA LEU A 449 19.91 -4.24 5.15
C LEU A 449 20.53 -3.25 6.16
N ASP A 450 19.70 -2.50 6.88
CA ASP A 450 20.16 -1.45 7.80
C ASP A 450 20.98 -2.05 8.96
N ALA A 451 20.53 -3.19 9.51
CA ALA A 451 21.27 -3.91 10.55
C ALA A 451 22.63 -4.39 10.01
N THR A 452 22.66 -5.00 8.84
CA THR A 452 23.89 -5.53 8.24
C THR A 452 24.89 -4.42 7.94
N LEU A 453 24.46 -3.31 7.34
CA LEU A 453 25.34 -2.17 7.07
C LEU A 453 25.90 -1.58 8.37
N THR A 454 25.08 -1.41 9.40
CA THR A 454 25.51 -0.94 10.72
C THR A 454 26.52 -1.90 11.37
N ALA A 455 26.29 -3.20 11.27
CA ALA A 455 27.20 -4.22 11.82
C ALA A 455 28.55 -4.22 11.07
N ALA A 456 28.52 -4.07 9.76
CA ALA A 456 29.71 -3.96 8.92
C ALA A 456 30.54 -2.69 9.23
N GLU A 457 29.89 -1.54 9.44
CA GLU A 457 30.56 -0.30 9.88
C GLU A 457 31.29 -0.48 11.23
N ASN A 458 30.76 -1.34 12.09
CA ASN A 458 31.38 -1.70 13.37
C ASN A 458 32.42 -2.84 13.25
N GLY A 459 32.69 -3.34 12.03
CA GLY A 459 33.67 -4.37 11.75
C GLY A 459 33.22 -5.81 12.02
N ASN A 460 31.92 -6.03 12.28
CA ASN A 460 31.35 -7.34 12.57
C ASN A 460 30.11 -7.63 11.68
N PRO A 461 30.25 -7.71 10.34
CA PRO A 461 29.14 -8.12 9.49
C PRO A 461 28.75 -9.59 9.75
N PRO A 462 27.49 -10.01 9.50
CA PRO A 462 27.12 -11.42 9.51
C PRO A 462 27.82 -12.18 8.37
N GLY A 463 27.89 -13.51 8.50
CA GLY A 463 28.36 -14.40 7.44
C GLY A 463 27.54 -14.25 6.16
N ILE A 464 26.21 -14.27 6.31
CA ILE A 464 25.25 -14.14 5.22
C ILE A 464 24.18 -13.12 5.60
N ALA A 465 23.80 -12.25 4.67
CA ALA A 465 22.68 -11.33 4.81
C ALA A 465 21.72 -11.45 3.61
N GLN A 466 20.43 -11.62 3.88
CA GLN A 466 19.39 -11.55 2.86
C GLN A 466 19.03 -10.09 2.57
N ILE A 467 19.30 -9.63 1.35
CA ILE A 467 19.03 -8.25 0.93
C ILE A 467 18.11 -8.27 -0.29
N PHE A 468 17.00 -7.55 -0.18
CA PHE A 468 16.06 -7.32 -1.29
C PHE A 468 16.70 -6.65 -2.51
N GLU A 469 16.09 -6.80 -3.68
CA GLU A 469 16.65 -6.35 -4.96
C GLU A 469 16.96 -4.85 -4.98
N ILE A 470 16.10 -4.00 -4.39
CA ILE A 470 16.31 -2.56 -4.35
C ILE A 470 17.38 -2.09 -3.36
N GLY A 471 17.85 -2.98 -2.47
CA GLY A 471 18.98 -2.72 -1.57
C GLY A 471 20.34 -2.92 -2.22
N THR A 472 20.38 -3.50 -3.42
CA THR A 472 21.59 -3.98 -4.09
C THR A 472 22.62 -2.87 -4.33
N THR A 473 22.22 -1.69 -4.82
CA THR A 473 23.15 -0.58 -5.07
C THR A 473 23.81 -0.09 -3.77
N ARG A 474 23.02 0.09 -2.70
CA ARG A 474 23.55 0.49 -1.38
C ARG A 474 24.49 -0.57 -0.80
N ALA A 475 24.17 -1.85 -1.00
CA ALA A 475 25.05 -2.96 -0.60
C ALA A 475 26.39 -2.89 -1.36
N CYS A 476 26.38 -2.71 -2.68
CA CYS A 476 27.59 -2.51 -3.48
C CYS A 476 28.42 -1.30 -3.03
N ASP A 477 27.78 -0.15 -2.80
CA ASP A 477 28.46 1.10 -2.41
C ASP A 477 29.09 1.04 -1.01
N SER A 478 28.56 0.20 -0.12
CA SER A 478 29.00 0.10 1.28
C SER A 478 30.38 -0.54 1.47
N THR A 479 30.90 -1.26 0.49
CA THR A 479 32.10 -2.13 0.59
C THR A 479 32.02 -3.20 1.69
N ALA A 480 30.84 -3.42 2.29
CA ALA A 480 30.62 -4.35 3.40
C ALA A 480 30.56 -5.82 2.97
N PHE A 481 30.60 -6.10 1.67
CA PHE A 481 30.35 -7.43 1.13
C PHE A 481 31.41 -7.86 0.12
N VAL A 482 31.76 -9.14 0.18
CA VAL A 482 32.59 -9.80 -0.82
C VAL A 482 31.70 -10.31 -1.97
N PRO A 483 32.06 -10.06 -3.25
CA PRO A 483 31.29 -10.62 -4.36
C PRO A 483 31.31 -12.15 -4.33
N VAL A 484 30.13 -12.78 -4.37
CA VAL A 484 30.00 -14.25 -4.32
C VAL A 484 30.73 -14.95 -5.46
N GLU A 485 30.94 -14.28 -6.61
CA GLU A 485 31.75 -14.81 -7.71
C GLU A 485 33.22 -15.09 -7.34
N ARG A 486 33.73 -14.48 -6.27
CA ARG A 486 35.08 -14.75 -5.74
C ARG A 486 35.14 -15.97 -4.82
N LEU A 487 33.99 -16.38 -4.27
CA LEU A 487 33.89 -17.46 -3.29
C LEU A 487 33.45 -18.77 -3.95
N LEU A 488 32.50 -18.69 -4.88
CA LEU A 488 31.90 -19.87 -5.50
C LEU A 488 32.69 -20.35 -6.72
N ALA A 489 32.68 -21.66 -6.95
CA ALA A 489 33.30 -22.23 -8.14
C ALA A 489 32.60 -21.73 -9.41
N ARG A 490 33.38 -21.37 -10.44
CA ARG A 490 32.82 -20.88 -11.71
C ARG A 490 31.78 -21.83 -12.33
N THR A 491 32.00 -23.14 -12.22
CA THR A 491 31.05 -24.15 -12.70
C THR A 491 29.70 -24.10 -12.00
N HIS A 492 29.67 -23.66 -10.74
CA HIS A 492 28.45 -23.48 -9.97
C HIS A 492 27.75 -22.17 -10.35
N ILE A 493 28.51 -21.10 -10.55
CA ILE A 493 27.96 -19.81 -11.01
C ILE A 493 27.30 -19.98 -12.38
N ASP A 494 27.96 -20.71 -13.29
CA ASP A 494 27.48 -21.00 -14.64
C ASP A 494 26.22 -21.90 -14.63
N SER A 495 25.85 -22.54 -13.51
CA SER A 495 24.63 -23.36 -13.38
C SER A 495 23.43 -22.60 -12.78
N LEU A 496 23.63 -21.35 -12.36
CA LEU A 496 22.55 -20.47 -11.92
C LEU A 496 21.84 -19.83 -13.13
N LEU A 497 20.54 -19.57 -13.00
CA LEU A 497 19.73 -18.98 -14.07
C LEU A 497 20.12 -17.52 -14.34
N ASP A 498 20.56 -17.23 -15.56
CA ASP A 498 20.93 -15.88 -16.01
C ASP A 498 19.85 -14.81 -15.75
N PRO A 499 18.55 -15.03 -16.06
CA PRO A 499 17.52 -14.04 -15.77
C PRO A 499 17.41 -13.62 -14.29
N LEU A 500 17.88 -14.47 -13.38
CA LEU A 500 17.88 -14.19 -11.94
C LEU A 500 19.21 -13.58 -11.48
N THR A 501 20.34 -14.03 -12.02
CA THR A 501 21.66 -13.52 -11.62
C THR A 501 21.98 -12.15 -12.23
N ASN A 502 21.43 -11.85 -13.41
CA ASN A 502 21.69 -10.64 -14.18
C ASN A 502 21.42 -9.34 -13.41
N TYR A 503 20.38 -9.32 -12.56
CA TYR A 503 20.08 -8.15 -11.73
C TYR A 503 21.23 -7.83 -10.76
N TYR A 504 21.83 -8.86 -10.16
CA TYR A 504 22.87 -8.78 -9.14
C TYR A 504 24.30 -8.73 -9.72
N ARG A 505 24.44 -8.57 -11.04
CA ARG A 505 25.74 -8.34 -11.69
C ARG A 505 26.05 -6.84 -11.77
N PHE A 506 27.20 -6.45 -11.22
CA PHE A 506 27.79 -5.10 -11.32
C PHE A 506 29.15 -5.24 -11.99
N ASP A 507 29.39 -4.47 -13.05
CA ASP A 507 30.60 -4.59 -13.89
C ASP A 507 30.88 -6.03 -14.36
N GLY A 508 29.82 -6.81 -14.58
CA GLY A 508 29.87 -8.22 -14.99
C GLY A 508 30.13 -9.22 -13.85
N THR A 509 30.47 -8.77 -12.65
CA THR A 509 30.72 -9.63 -11.47
C THR A 509 29.42 -9.91 -10.74
N LEU A 510 29.15 -11.16 -10.38
CA LEU A 510 28.00 -11.52 -9.53
C LEU A 510 28.31 -11.20 -8.05
N HIS A 511 27.55 -10.27 -7.47
CA HIS A 511 27.77 -9.81 -6.10
C HIS A 511 27.04 -10.64 -5.05
N SER A 512 25.86 -11.15 -5.36
CA SER A 512 25.03 -11.95 -4.46
C SER A 512 24.38 -13.12 -5.18
N VAL A 513 23.99 -14.15 -4.44
CA VAL A 513 23.28 -15.31 -4.98
C VAL A 513 21.77 -15.05 -4.90
N PRO A 514 21.00 -15.09 -6.01
CA PRO A 514 19.55 -15.01 -5.95
C PRO A 514 18.98 -16.10 -5.02
N PHE A 515 17.92 -15.81 -4.26
CA PHE A 515 17.38 -16.78 -3.31
C PHE A 515 15.85 -16.92 -3.38
N ASN A 516 15.13 -15.84 -3.10
CA ASN A 516 13.67 -15.84 -3.17
C ASN A 516 13.20 -14.92 -4.29
N ALA A 517 13.36 -15.41 -5.51
CA ALA A 517 13.05 -14.69 -6.75
C ALA A 517 11.59 -14.84 -7.16
N SER A 518 10.96 -13.74 -7.55
CA SER A 518 9.60 -13.71 -8.14
C SER A 518 9.50 -12.71 -9.29
N ASN A 519 8.42 -12.80 -10.07
CA ASN A 519 8.06 -11.90 -11.17
C ASN A 519 6.53 -11.68 -11.20
N PRO A 520 6.01 -10.68 -11.94
CA PRO A 520 4.57 -10.46 -12.04
C PRO A 520 3.90 -11.52 -12.93
N ILE A 521 2.61 -11.77 -12.69
CA ILE A 521 1.81 -12.72 -13.47
C ILE A 521 0.36 -12.25 -13.56
N LEU A 522 -0.36 -12.63 -14.63
CA LEU A 522 -1.79 -12.37 -14.77
C LEU A 522 -2.58 -13.60 -14.31
N ALA A 523 -3.31 -13.49 -13.21
CA ALA A 523 -4.36 -14.44 -12.85
C ALA A 523 -5.70 -13.97 -13.44
N TYR A 524 -6.57 -14.90 -13.82
CA TYR A 524 -7.90 -14.56 -14.34
C TYR A 524 -8.94 -15.64 -14.02
N ASN A 525 -10.19 -15.20 -13.88
CA ASN A 525 -11.33 -16.06 -13.60
C ASN A 525 -11.87 -16.67 -14.90
N ARG A 526 -11.57 -17.96 -15.15
CA ARG A 526 -11.99 -18.66 -16.37
C ARG A 526 -13.50 -18.84 -16.44
N ASP A 527 -14.17 -18.95 -15.30
CA ASP A 527 -15.64 -19.02 -15.27
C ASP A 527 -16.29 -17.69 -15.65
N ALA A 528 -15.73 -16.56 -15.19
CA ALA A 528 -16.16 -15.23 -15.62
C ALA A 528 -15.91 -15.04 -17.14
N PHE A 529 -14.76 -15.48 -17.64
CA PHE A 529 -14.47 -15.46 -19.08
C PHE A 529 -15.52 -16.23 -19.89
N ARG A 530 -15.85 -17.47 -19.48
CA ARG A 530 -16.91 -18.28 -20.13
C ARG A 530 -18.26 -17.56 -20.12
N ARG A 531 -18.63 -16.94 -19.00
CA ARG A 531 -19.90 -16.20 -18.86
C ARG A 531 -19.95 -14.96 -19.74
N ALA A 532 -18.84 -14.24 -19.89
CA ALA A 532 -18.70 -13.08 -20.76
C ALA A 532 -18.54 -13.44 -22.25
N GLY A 533 -18.43 -14.73 -22.60
CA GLY A 533 -18.22 -15.18 -23.99
C GLY A 533 -16.76 -15.07 -24.47
N LEU A 534 -15.82 -14.83 -23.55
CA LEU A 534 -14.39 -14.88 -23.80
C LEU A 534 -13.90 -16.34 -23.81
N ASP A 535 -12.78 -16.58 -24.50
CA ASP A 535 -12.13 -17.90 -24.53
C ASP A 535 -11.33 -18.12 -23.22
N PRO A 536 -11.76 -19.05 -22.34
CA PRO A 536 -11.13 -19.28 -21.04
C PRO A 536 -9.75 -19.93 -21.12
N ASP A 537 -9.28 -20.32 -22.31
CA ASP A 537 -7.95 -20.90 -22.54
C ASP A 537 -6.99 -19.91 -23.23
N ARG A 538 -7.45 -18.66 -23.46
CA ARG A 538 -6.68 -17.61 -24.12
C ARG A 538 -6.66 -16.33 -23.28
N PRO A 539 -5.78 -16.26 -22.25
CA PRO A 539 -5.62 -15.03 -21.47
C PRO A 539 -5.21 -13.86 -22.37
N PRO A 540 -5.66 -12.63 -22.06
CA PRO A 540 -5.22 -11.43 -22.77
C PRO A 540 -3.72 -11.22 -22.54
N LYS A 541 -3.03 -10.74 -23.58
CA LYS A 541 -1.56 -10.61 -23.59
C LYS A 541 -1.06 -9.17 -23.66
N THR A 542 -1.85 -8.30 -24.27
CA THR A 542 -1.53 -6.88 -24.42
C THR A 542 -2.50 -6.02 -23.63
N PHE A 543 -2.11 -4.79 -23.31
CA PHE A 543 -2.99 -3.78 -22.69
C PHE A 543 -4.29 -3.62 -23.45
N ASP A 544 -4.21 -3.50 -24.77
CA ASP A 544 -5.34 -3.46 -25.69
C ASP A 544 -6.29 -4.67 -25.56
N ALA A 545 -5.72 -5.88 -25.37
CA ALA A 545 -6.49 -7.10 -25.17
C ALA A 545 -7.08 -7.19 -23.76
N VAL A 546 -6.37 -6.70 -22.74
CA VAL A 546 -6.84 -6.60 -21.36
C VAL A 546 -8.03 -5.65 -21.29
N THR A 547 -7.93 -4.45 -21.86
CA THR A 547 -9.01 -3.46 -21.90
C THR A 547 -10.26 -4.01 -22.57
N ARG A 548 -10.14 -4.66 -23.73
CA ARG A 548 -11.29 -5.28 -24.43
C ARG A 548 -11.91 -6.46 -23.67
N ALA A 549 -11.09 -7.23 -22.94
CA ALA A 549 -11.58 -8.30 -22.09
C ALA A 549 -12.32 -7.70 -20.88
N ALA A 550 -11.73 -6.69 -20.24
CA ALA A 550 -12.29 -5.98 -19.10
C ALA A 550 -13.65 -5.35 -19.43
N GLU A 551 -13.79 -4.67 -20.57
CA GLU A 551 -15.07 -4.15 -21.06
C GLU A 551 -16.17 -5.22 -21.09
N GLN A 552 -15.87 -6.37 -21.71
CA GLN A 552 -16.83 -7.49 -21.83
C GLN A 552 -17.14 -8.15 -20.48
N LEU A 553 -16.20 -8.11 -19.53
CA LEU A 553 -16.36 -8.67 -18.20
C LEU A 553 -17.25 -7.75 -17.33
N VAL A 554 -17.05 -6.44 -17.40
CA VAL A 554 -17.85 -5.44 -16.66
C VAL A 554 -19.27 -5.32 -17.21
N ASP A 555 -19.45 -5.46 -18.53
CA ASP A 555 -20.79 -5.57 -19.14
C ASP A 555 -21.55 -6.85 -18.74
N GLY A 556 -20.90 -7.76 -18.00
CA GLY A 556 -21.38 -9.10 -17.71
C GLY A 556 -21.25 -9.49 -16.23
N PRO A 557 -20.36 -10.44 -15.88
CA PRO A 557 -20.43 -11.15 -14.60
C PRO A 557 -19.74 -10.50 -13.39
N VAL A 558 -19.05 -9.36 -13.54
CA VAL A 558 -18.21 -8.75 -12.49
C VAL A 558 -18.32 -7.23 -12.49
N ASP A 559 -17.96 -6.58 -11.38
CA ASP A 559 -18.00 -5.11 -11.25
C ASP A 559 -16.78 -4.45 -11.89
N TYR A 560 -15.63 -5.13 -11.89
CA TYR A 560 -14.37 -4.66 -12.47
C TYR A 560 -13.72 -5.74 -13.34
N GLY A 561 -13.07 -5.32 -14.42
CA GLY A 561 -12.42 -6.23 -15.35
C GLY A 561 -11.06 -6.71 -14.84
N ILE A 562 -10.29 -5.82 -14.19
CA ILE A 562 -8.95 -6.09 -13.67
C ILE A 562 -8.68 -5.36 -12.35
N THR A 563 -7.80 -5.90 -11.53
CA THR A 563 -7.24 -5.20 -10.36
C THR A 563 -5.76 -5.53 -10.19
N PHE A 564 -5.02 -4.61 -9.60
CA PHE A 564 -3.63 -4.76 -9.18
C PHE A 564 -3.26 -3.62 -8.23
N ALA A 565 -2.27 -3.84 -7.36
CA ALA A 565 -1.83 -2.79 -6.45
C ALA A 565 -1.11 -1.67 -7.18
N ASN A 566 -1.28 -0.43 -6.73
CA ASN A 566 -0.37 0.65 -7.10
C ASN A 566 1.00 0.33 -6.46
N TYR A 567 1.90 -0.23 -7.25
CA TYR A 567 3.18 -0.72 -6.78
C TYR A 567 4.25 -0.43 -7.83
N SER A 568 5.28 0.33 -7.45
CA SER A 568 6.31 0.79 -8.38
C SER A 568 7.04 -0.37 -9.05
N TRP A 569 7.16 -1.51 -8.38
CA TRP A 569 7.71 -2.72 -8.99
C TRP A 569 6.96 -3.16 -10.26
N PHE A 570 5.63 -3.01 -10.35
CA PHE A 570 4.92 -3.31 -11.61
C PHE A 570 5.27 -2.34 -12.73
N VAL A 571 5.48 -1.06 -12.40
CA VAL A 571 5.98 -0.04 -13.34
C VAL A 571 7.36 -0.45 -13.86
N GLU A 572 8.28 -0.81 -12.98
CA GLU A 572 9.62 -1.29 -13.37
C GLU A 572 9.54 -2.51 -14.31
N GLN A 573 8.61 -3.43 -14.04
CA GLN A 573 8.39 -4.61 -14.87
C GLN A 573 7.85 -4.25 -16.25
N TRP A 574 6.96 -3.26 -16.35
CA TRP A 574 6.46 -2.79 -17.64
C TRP A 574 7.53 -2.10 -18.48
N PHE A 575 8.41 -1.31 -17.84
CA PHE A 575 9.58 -0.75 -18.51
C PHE A 575 10.52 -1.86 -19.03
N ALA A 576 10.81 -2.87 -18.20
CA ALA A 576 11.61 -4.02 -18.62
C ALA A 576 10.97 -4.79 -19.78
N GLU A 577 9.66 -5.03 -19.73
CA GLU A 577 8.93 -5.75 -20.77
C GLU A 577 8.94 -5.01 -22.12
N ALA A 578 9.01 -3.68 -22.09
CA ALA A 578 9.09 -2.83 -23.27
C ALA A 578 10.53 -2.58 -23.78
N ASP A 579 11.55 -3.15 -23.12
CA ASP A 579 12.97 -2.81 -23.33
C ASP A 579 13.29 -1.31 -23.12
N GLU A 580 12.56 -0.65 -22.23
CA GLU A 580 12.74 0.76 -21.91
C GLU A 580 13.50 0.95 -20.58
N LEU A 581 14.31 1.99 -20.52
CA LEU A 581 15.10 2.31 -19.32
C LEU A 581 14.29 3.21 -18.38
N LEU A 582 14.23 2.86 -17.10
CA LEU A 582 13.56 3.65 -16.06
C LEU A 582 14.31 4.94 -15.75
N VAL A 583 15.64 4.89 -15.77
CA VAL A 583 16.54 6.03 -15.51
C VAL A 583 17.67 6.06 -16.53
N ASP A 584 18.37 7.18 -16.61
CA ASP A 584 19.53 7.33 -17.48
C ASP A 584 20.75 6.48 -17.05
N GLY A 585 21.88 6.64 -17.73
CA GLY A 585 23.10 5.89 -17.41
C GLY A 585 22.98 4.38 -17.60
N GLU A 586 22.21 3.93 -18.60
CA GLU A 586 21.89 2.50 -18.82
C GLU A 586 21.21 1.89 -17.58
N ASN A 587 20.12 2.52 -17.09
CA ASN A 587 19.46 2.10 -15.85
C ASN A 587 20.40 2.19 -14.62
N GLY A 588 21.30 3.17 -14.60
CA GLY A 588 22.34 3.32 -13.57
C GLY A 588 23.53 2.35 -13.68
N ARG A 589 23.56 1.47 -14.67
CA ARG A 589 24.58 0.42 -14.82
C ARG A 589 25.87 0.91 -15.47
N ALA A 590 25.82 1.95 -16.30
CA ALA A 590 26.97 2.55 -16.96
C ALA A 590 27.51 3.78 -16.21
N SER A 591 26.65 4.47 -15.45
CA SER A 591 27.00 5.63 -14.63
C SER A 591 25.92 5.90 -13.59
N THR A 592 26.27 6.59 -12.49
CA THR A 592 25.29 7.07 -11.51
C THR A 592 24.19 7.89 -12.21
N PRO A 593 22.92 7.50 -12.11
CA PRO A 593 21.84 8.17 -12.82
C PRO A 593 21.45 9.48 -12.14
N THR A 594 20.98 10.43 -12.94
CA THR A 594 20.48 11.74 -12.50
C THR A 594 19.11 12.07 -13.06
N THR A 595 18.69 11.38 -14.12
CA THR A 595 17.44 11.63 -14.84
C THR A 595 16.55 10.41 -14.78
N SER A 596 15.27 10.65 -14.55
CA SER A 596 14.20 9.65 -14.64
C SER A 596 13.56 9.73 -16.01
N ASN A 597 13.08 8.60 -16.55
CA ASN A 597 12.47 8.52 -17.87
C ASN A 597 10.96 8.19 -17.79
N LEU A 598 10.27 8.49 -16.68
CA LEU A 598 8.85 8.16 -16.55
C LEU A 598 7.99 9.04 -17.47
N ASP A 599 8.43 10.25 -17.77
CA ASP A 599 7.83 11.15 -18.75
C ASP A 599 8.09 10.76 -20.22
N GLY A 600 8.85 9.68 -20.47
CA GLY A 600 9.14 9.17 -21.81
C GLY A 600 7.90 8.65 -22.56
N GLU A 601 8.05 8.38 -23.87
CA GLU A 601 6.94 7.92 -24.73
C GLU A 601 6.23 6.68 -24.17
N PHE A 602 7.00 5.70 -23.70
CA PHE A 602 6.44 4.51 -23.08
C PHE A 602 5.75 4.78 -21.74
N GLY A 603 6.38 5.58 -20.86
CA GLY A 603 5.81 5.92 -19.56
C GLY A 603 4.48 6.67 -19.70
N GLN A 604 4.41 7.65 -20.60
CA GLN A 604 3.16 8.32 -20.94
C GLN A 604 2.10 7.32 -21.40
N ALA A 605 2.42 6.42 -22.35
CA ALA A 605 1.47 5.43 -22.85
C ALA A 605 0.97 4.46 -21.75
N LEU A 606 1.87 4.04 -20.85
CA LEU A 606 1.53 3.17 -19.72
C LEU A 606 0.53 3.84 -18.77
N PHE A 607 0.84 5.06 -18.32
CA PHE A 607 -0.01 5.77 -17.36
C PHE A 607 -1.29 6.29 -18.01
N GLU A 608 -1.29 6.67 -19.29
CA GLU A 608 -2.52 6.95 -20.04
C GLU A 608 -3.42 5.73 -20.12
N TRP A 609 -2.87 4.53 -20.38
CA TRP A 609 -3.67 3.29 -20.37
C TRP A 609 -4.24 2.99 -18.98
N TRP A 610 -3.43 3.11 -17.93
CA TRP A 610 -3.87 2.89 -16.55
C TRP A 610 -4.99 3.86 -16.18
N THR A 611 -4.81 5.16 -16.42
CA THR A 611 -5.83 6.19 -16.16
C THR A 611 -7.08 5.99 -17.04
N ASP A 612 -6.95 5.49 -18.27
CA ASP A 612 -8.12 5.15 -19.13
C ASP A 612 -8.95 4.02 -18.54
N ILE A 613 -8.34 2.90 -18.15
CA ILE A 613 -9.08 1.76 -17.58
C ILE A 613 -9.73 2.11 -16.24
N GLU A 614 -9.14 2.99 -15.46
CA GLU A 614 -9.71 3.51 -14.21
C GLU A 614 -10.91 4.43 -14.46
N ASN A 615 -10.75 5.46 -15.31
CA ASN A 615 -11.83 6.40 -15.66
C ASN A 615 -13.05 5.73 -16.29
N ARG A 616 -12.84 4.56 -16.89
CA ARG A 616 -13.88 3.76 -17.52
C ARG A 616 -14.51 2.71 -16.59
N GLY A 617 -14.06 2.65 -15.33
CA GLY A 617 -14.55 1.69 -14.34
C GLY A 617 -14.15 0.24 -14.64
N LEU A 618 -13.09 0.03 -15.42
CA LEU A 618 -12.61 -1.31 -15.79
C LEU A 618 -11.58 -1.85 -14.78
N TYR A 619 -10.93 -0.96 -14.04
CA TYR A 619 -9.93 -1.26 -13.04
C TYR A 619 -10.44 -0.96 -11.63
N LEU A 620 -10.27 -1.91 -10.71
CA LEU A 620 -10.41 -1.67 -9.27
C LEU A 620 -9.06 -1.25 -8.72
N ASN A 621 -8.99 -0.02 -8.22
CA ASN A 621 -7.84 0.52 -7.53
C ASN A 621 -7.85 0.13 -6.05
N PRO A 622 -6.94 -0.75 -5.59
CA PRO A 622 -6.89 -1.18 -4.20
C PRO A 622 -6.01 -0.27 -3.32
N GLY A 623 -5.29 0.70 -3.91
CA GLY A 623 -4.34 1.60 -3.23
C GLY A 623 -2.86 1.18 -3.32
N ILE A 624 -1.98 1.99 -2.72
CA ILE A 624 -0.52 1.79 -2.68
C ILE A 624 -0.14 0.50 -1.96
N GLU A 625 0.69 -0.33 -2.62
CA GLU A 625 1.18 -1.63 -2.16
C GLU A 625 0.09 -2.61 -1.68
N ALA A 626 -1.19 -2.33 -1.96
CA ALA A 626 -2.36 -3.03 -1.45
C ALA A 626 -2.63 -4.38 -2.15
N ARG A 627 -1.58 -5.20 -2.30
CA ARG A 627 -1.60 -6.50 -2.98
C ARG A 627 -2.58 -7.49 -2.33
N GLY A 628 -2.79 -7.37 -1.02
CA GLY A 628 -3.79 -8.14 -0.27
C GLY A 628 -5.21 -7.79 -0.71
N ALA A 629 -5.54 -6.50 -0.77
CA ALA A 629 -6.86 -6.02 -1.21
C ALA A 629 -7.13 -6.37 -2.68
N ALA A 630 -6.14 -6.18 -3.57
CA ALA A 630 -6.25 -6.60 -4.97
C ALA A 630 -6.58 -8.10 -5.10
N LYS A 631 -5.87 -8.95 -4.32
CA LYS A 631 -6.09 -10.39 -4.31
C LYS A 631 -7.47 -10.76 -3.76
N ASN A 632 -7.92 -10.09 -2.69
CA ASN A 632 -9.23 -10.33 -2.11
C ASN A 632 -10.35 -9.96 -3.09
N ALA A 633 -10.26 -8.81 -3.76
CA ALA A 633 -11.20 -8.41 -4.82
C ALA A 633 -11.29 -9.44 -5.96
N PHE A 634 -10.17 -10.09 -6.31
CA PHE A 634 -10.17 -11.20 -7.25
C PHE A 634 -10.88 -12.45 -6.69
N HIS A 635 -10.60 -12.83 -5.43
CA HIS A 635 -11.22 -13.99 -4.78
C HIS A 635 -12.73 -13.84 -4.58
N GLU A 636 -13.17 -12.64 -4.23
CA GLU A 636 -14.58 -12.28 -4.05
C GLU A 636 -15.33 -12.20 -5.39
N GLY A 637 -14.58 -12.06 -6.49
CA GLY A 637 -15.12 -12.01 -7.84
C GLY A 637 -15.51 -10.60 -8.29
N ASP A 638 -15.15 -9.56 -7.52
CA ASP A 638 -15.32 -8.16 -7.87
C ASP A 638 -14.49 -7.82 -9.11
N ALA A 639 -13.26 -8.34 -9.18
CA ALA A 639 -12.38 -8.21 -10.34
C ALA A 639 -12.15 -9.58 -11.03
N ALA A 640 -12.38 -9.65 -12.34
CA ALA A 640 -12.18 -10.91 -13.09
C ALA A 640 -10.72 -11.23 -13.43
N MET A 641 -9.82 -10.26 -13.36
CA MET A 641 -8.38 -10.42 -13.62
C MET A 641 -7.57 -9.76 -12.51
N LEU A 642 -6.39 -10.33 -12.21
CA LEU A 642 -5.48 -9.85 -11.19
C LEU A 642 -4.05 -9.86 -11.72
N VAL A 643 -3.34 -8.73 -11.65
CA VAL A 643 -1.87 -8.77 -11.69
C VAL A 643 -1.36 -9.02 -10.29
N GLY A 644 -0.66 -10.14 -10.10
CA GLY A 644 -0.07 -10.53 -8.82
C GLY A 644 1.40 -10.91 -8.97
N SER A 645 2.00 -11.33 -7.85
CA SER A 645 3.34 -11.93 -7.84
C SER A 645 3.23 -13.44 -7.96
N THR A 646 4.18 -14.07 -8.67
CA THR A 646 4.31 -15.53 -8.72
C THR A 646 4.59 -16.18 -7.37
N SER A 647 5.13 -15.43 -6.41
CA SER A 647 5.27 -15.89 -5.02
C SER A 647 3.94 -16.09 -4.29
N SER A 648 2.86 -15.48 -4.81
CA SER A 648 1.51 -15.59 -4.24
C SER A 648 0.62 -16.59 -4.98
N LEU A 649 1.14 -17.29 -6.00
CA LEU A 649 0.36 -18.13 -6.92
C LEU A 649 -0.52 -19.16 -6.19
N ARG A 650 0.06 -19.94 -5.26
CA ARG A 650 -0.71 -20.89 -4.41
C ARG A 650 -1.86 -20.20 -3.65
N SER A 651 -1.62 -19.02 -3.09
CA SER A 651 -2.65 -18.28 -2.35
C SER A 651 -3.73 -17.69 -3.27
N ILE A 652 -3.35 -17.30 -4.50
CA ILE A 652 -4.30 -16.83 -5.52
C ILE A 652 -5.23 -17.98 -5.95
N GLU A 653 -4.70 -19.18 -6.14
CA GLU A 653 -5.50 -20.36 -6.51
C GLU A 653 -6.38 -20.86 -5.37
N SER A 654 -5.79 -21.06 -4.18
CA SER A 654 -6.50 -21.70 -3.05
C SER A 654 -7.57 -20.82 -2.41
N GLY A 655 -7.52 -19.50 -2.59
CA GLY A 655 -8.56 -18.59 -2.11
C GLY A 655 -9.71 -18.36 -3.10
N ALA A 656 -9.62 -18.87 -4.34
CA ALA A 656 -10.65 -18.70 -5.35
C ALA A 656 -11.64 -19.89 -5.35
N ASP A 657 -12.95 -19.59 -5.30
CA ASP A 657 -14.02 -20.59 -5.43
C ASP A 657 -14.42 -20.87 -6.90
N PHE A 658 -13.56 -20.49 -7.86
CA PHE A 658 -13.77 -20.61 -9.30
C PHE A 658 -12.54 -21.15 -10.02
N ASP A 659 -12.71 -21.57 -11.27
CA ASP A 659 -11.60 -22.04 -12.11
C ASP A 659 -10.65 -20.86 -12.45
N VAL A 660 -9.49 -20.81 -11.80
CA VAL A 660 -8.43 -19.82 -12.05
C VAL A 660 -7.61 -20.24 -13.27
N GLY A 661 -7.24 -19.28 -14.10
CA GLY A 661 -6.20 -19.44 -15.12
C GLY A 661 -5.02 -18.50 -14.88
N MET A 662 -3.85 -18.87 -15.39
CA MET A 662 -2.67 -18.00 -15.41
C MET A 662 -2.25 -17.64 -16.84
N GLY A 663 -2.08 -16.35 -17.07
CA GLY A 663 -1.48 -15.74 -18.26
C GLY A 663 -0.18 -15.03 -17.91
N LYS A 664 0.63 -14.74 -18.93
CA LYS A 664 1.82 -13.91 -18.76
C LYS A 664 1.42 -12.47 -18.41
N PHE A 665 2.31 -11.76 -17.73
CA PHE A 665 2.16 -10.35 -17.39
C PHE A 665 1.85 -9.51 -18.64
N PRO A 666 0.77 -8.71 -18.68
CA PRO A 666 0.38 -7.98 -19.89
C PRO A 666 1.41 -6.93 -20.29
N VAL A 667 1.57 -6.73 -21.59
CA VAL A 667 2.52 -5.75 -22.17
C VAL A 667 1.79 -4.72 -23.04
N LEU A 668 2.42 -3.59 -23.35
CA LEU A 668 1.84 -2.64 -24.29
C LEU A 668 1.78 -3.25 -25.71
N ASP A 669 2.92 -3.67 -26.24
CA ASP A 669 3.08 -4.23 -27.58
C ASP A 669 3.85 -5.56 -27.57
N ASP A 670 5.15 -5.52 -27.90
CA ASP A 670 6.04 -6.68 -27.92
C ASP A 670 6.56 -6.99 -26.50
N ARG A 671 7.04 -8.23 -26.31
CA ARG A 671 7.55 -8.72 -25.04
C ARG A 671 9.06 -8.89 -25.12
N THR A 672 9.78 -8.23 -24.22
CA THR A 672 11.22 -8.42 -24.03
C THR A 672 11.51 -9.32 -22.84
N GLY A 673 10.84 -9.11 -21.70
CA GLY A 673 11.01 -9.92 -20.51
C GLY A 673 10.79 -9.17 -19.19
N VAL A 674 10.78 -9.94 -18.11
CA VAL A 674 10.60 -9.46 -16.74
C VAL A 674 11.93 -9.39 -15.99
N LEU A 675 11.98 -8.50 -14.98
CA LEU A 675 13.06 -8.46 -14.01
C LEU A 675 12.72 -9.29 -12.75
N VAL A 676 13.74 -9.61 -11.96
CA VAL A 676 13.56 -10.31 -10.68
C VAL A 676 13.12 -9.33 -9.58
N GLY A 677 12.11 -9.71 -8.79
CA GLY A 677 11.85 -9.12 -7.48
C GLY A 677 12.19 -10.10 -6.36
N GLY A 678 12.23 -9.63 -5.11
CA GLY A 678 12.49 -10.47 -3.94
C GLY A 678 13.88 -10.21 -3.37
N ALA A 679 14.66 -11.23 -3.03
CA ALA A 679 15.97 -11.01 -2.40
C ALA A 679 17.06 -12.01 -2.81
N SER A 680 18.30 -11.60 -2.51
CA SER A 680 19.53 -12.35 -2.73
C SER A 680 20.37 -12.44 -1.45
N LEU A 681 21.32 -13.36 -1.43
CA LEU A 681 22.22 -13.63 -0.30
C LEU A 681 23.58 -12.99 -0.55
N TRP A 682 23.96 -12.10 0.36
CA TRP A 682 25.21 -11.35 0.35
C TRP A 682 26.14 -11.88 1.43
N VAL A 683 27.44 -11.88 1.17
CA VAL A 683 28.45 -12.42 2.07
C VAL A 683 29.28 -11.30 2.67
N GLY A 684 29.40 -11.26 4.00
CA GLY A 684 30.15 -10.23 4.71
C GLY A 684 31.62 -10.19 4.31
N GLU A 685 32.15 -8.98 4.11
CA GLU A 685 33.58 -8.74 3.86
C GLU A 685 34.37 -8.76 5.18
N GLY A 686 35.65 -9.12 5.11
CA GLY A 686 36.55 -9.08 6.28
C GLY A 686 36.34 -10.19 7.33
N LEU A 687 35.56 -11.23 7.02
CA LEU A 687 35.38 -12.40 7.88
C LEU A 687 36.61 -13.34 7.82
N PRO A 688 36.79 -14.22 8.83
CA PRO A 688 37.82 -15.25 8.81
C PRO A 688 37.69 -16.18 7.58
N PRO A 689 38.80 -16.66 6.99
CA PRO A 689 38.76 -17.51 5.80
C PRO A 689 37.92 -18.79 5.96
N ASP A 690 37.94 -19.40 7.13
CA ASP A 690 37.14 -20.57 7.48
C ASP A 690 35.63 -20.27 7.46
N VAL A 691 35.22 -19.06 7.86
CA VAL A 691 33.83 -18.60 7.72
C VAL A 691 33.47 -18.40 6.25
N HIS A 692 34.36 -17.83 5.43
CA HIS A 692 34.13 -17.69 3.98
C HIS A 692 34.03 -19.04 3.27
N ASP A 693 34.86 -20.01 3.64
CA ASP A 693 34.81 -21.37 3.10
C ASP A 693 33.50 -22.06 3.50
N ALA A 694 33.07 -21.95 4.76
CA ALA A 694 31.80 -22.47 5.26
C ALA A 694 30.58 -21.83 4.56
N VAL A 695 30.61 -20.50 4.35
CA VAL A 695 29.57 -19.80 3.58
C VAL A 695 29.54 -20.27 2.13
N ALA A 696 30.69 -20.45 1.48
CA ALA A 696 30.75 -20.92 0.10
C ALA A 696 30.19 -22.35 -0.03
N GLU A 697 30.49 -23.22 0.92
CA GLU A 697 29.96 -24.58 1.00
C GLU A 697 28.43 -24.56 1.16
N PHE A 698 27.91 -23.77 2.11
CA PHE A 698 26.48 -23.64 2.36
C PHE A 698 25.73 -23.06 1.16
N LEU A 699 26.21 -21.96 0.56
CA LEU A 699 25.56 -21.34 -0.59
C LEU A 699 25.56 -22.27 -1.82
N THR A 700 26.64 -23.03 -2.02
CA THR A 700 26.71 -24.05 -3.08
C THR A 700 25.62 -25.09 -2.85
N TRP A 701 25.61 -25.72 -1.67
CA TRP A 701 24.64 -26.75 -1.29
C TRP A 701 23.18 -26.24 -1.36
N LEU A 702 22.91 -25.05 -0.85
CA LEU A 702 21.58 -24.45 -0.79
C LEU A 702 21.00 -24.22 -2.19
N THR A 703 21.86 -23.97 -3.18
CA THR A 703 21.48 -23.70 -4.56
C THR A 703 21.59 -24.90 -5.49
N GLU A 704 21.88 -26.10 -4.99
CA GLU A 704 21.81 -27.33 -5.76
C GLU A 704 20.36 -27.68 -6.19
N PRO A 705 20.15 -28.45 -7.27
CA PRO A 705 18.83 -28.72 -7.82
C PRO A 705 17.83 -29.31 -6.84
N GLU A 706 18.26 -30.19 -5.93
CA GLU A 706 17.32 -30.86 -5.02
C GLU A 706 16.71 -29.88 -4.00
N GLN A 707 17.57 -29.05 -3.39
CA GLN A 707 17.19 -28.00 -2.46
C GLN A 707 16.30 -26.97 -3.16
N GLN A 708 16.68 -26.56 -4.37
CA GLN A 708 15.93 -25.56 -5.14
C GLN A 708 14.56 -26.06 -5.61
N LYS A 709 14.42 -27.35 -5.97
CA LYS A 709 13.10 -27.95 -6.25
C LYS A 709 12.21 -27.94 -5.02
N ARG A 710 12.76 -28.30 -3.85
CA ARG A 710 12.02 -28.29 -2.59
C ARG A 710 11.59 -26.87 -2.22
N TRP A 711 12.53 -25.93 -2.24
CA TRP A 711 12.28 -24.50 -2.02
C TRP A 711 11.15 -23.99 -2.91
N HIS A 712 11.19 -24.30 -4.21
CA HIS A 712 10.13 -23.94 -5.14
C HIS A 712 8.76 -24.54 -4.77
N ARG A 713 8.70 -25.85 -4.52
CA ARG A 713 7.45 -26.56 -4.23
C ARG A 713 6.75 -26.04 -2.97
N GLU A 714 7.53 -25.72 -1.95
CA GLU A 714 7.01 -25.33 -0.64
C GLU A 714 6.73 -23.83 -0.54
N THR A 715 7.54 -22.99 -1.20
CA THR A 715 7.42 -21.52 -1.08
C THR A 715 6.74 -20.83 -2.27
N GLY A 716 6.78 -21.47 -3.45
CA GLY A 716 6.35 -20.88 -4.72
C GLY A 716 7.38 -19.98 -5.42
N TYR A 717 8.53 -19.67 -4.79
CA TYR A 717 9.60 -18.90 -5.44
C TYR A 717 10.29 -19.68 -6.56
N PHE A 718 10.93 -18.97 -7.48
CA PHE A 718 11.68 -19.65 -8.54
C PHE A 718 12.91 -20.38 -7.98
N PRO A 719 13.16 -21.63 -8.40
CA PRO A 719 14.45 -22.27 -8.20
C PRO A 719 15.49 -21.49 -9.00
N VAL A 720 16.67 -21.30 -8.41
CA VAL A 720 17.71 -20.47 -9.03
C VAL A 720 18.68 -21.26 -9.89
N HIS A 721 18.63 -22.59 -9.84
CA HIS A 721 19.50 -23.50 -10.58
C HIS A 721 18.84 -23.97 -11.89
N GLU A 722 19.59 -23.99 -12.99
CA GLU A 722 19.06 -24.28 -14.33
C GLU A 722 18.47 -25.69 -14.45
N ASP A 723 19.11 -26.69 -13.84
CA ASP A 723 18.64 -28.08 -13.84
C ASP A 723 17.37 -28.34 -13.03
N ALA A 724 16.97 -27.46 -12.12
CA ALA A 724 15.78 -27.68 -11.30
C ALA A 724 14.49 -27.70 -12.15
N ILE A 725 14.39 -26.82 -13.15
CA ILE A 725 13.22 -26.69 -14.03
C ILE A 725 12.98 -27.95 -14.88
N PRO A 726 13.95 -28.47 -15.66
CA PRO A 726 13.75 -29.69 -16.43
C PRO A 726 13.49 -30.91 -15.53
N GLN A 727 14.08 -30.96 -14.33
CA GLN A 727 13.79 -32.01 -13.36
C GLN A 727 12.34 -31.96 -12.86
N LEU A 728 11.84 -30.79 -12.45
CA LEU A 728 10.43 -30.61 -12.07
C LEU A 728 9.47 -31.04 -13.19
N ARG A 729 9.82 -30.69 -14.44
CA ARG A 729 9.05 -31.11 -15.62
C ARG A 729 9.04 -32.63 -15.80
N ASN A 730 10.19 -33.27 -15.68
CA ASN A 730 10.33 -34.73 -15.80
C ASN A 730 9.62 -35.48 -14.67
N GLU A 731 9.58 -34.89 -13.47
CA GLU A 731 8.88 -35.42 -12.29
C GLU A 731 7.36 -35.22 -12.36
N GLY A 732 6.84 -34.52 -13.39
CA GLY A 732 5.41 -34.30 -13.58
C GLY A 732 4.83 -33.13 -12.77
N TRP A 733 5.65 -32.34 -12.10
CA TRP A 733 5.20 -31.22 -11.25
C TRP A 733 4.33 -30.22 -12.00
N PHE A 734 4.71 -29.84 -13.23
CA PHE A 734 3.94 -28.92 -14.07
C PHE A 734 2.67 -29.53 -14.66
N VAL A 735 2.54 -30.85 -14.69
CA VAL A 735 1.27 -31.50 -15.05
C VAL A 735 0.27 -31.35 -13.91
N GLU A 736 0.73 -31.46 -12.68
CA GLU A 736 -0.08 -31.27 -11.47
C GLU A 736 -0.32 -29.79 -11.17
N ASN A 737 0.63 -28.92 -11.52
CA ASN A 737 0.61 -27.49 -11.23
C ASN A 737 0.93 -26.67 -12.50
N PRO A 738 0.05 -26.69 -13.52
CA PRO A 738 0.31 -26.10 -14.85
C PRO A 738 0.52 -24.59 -14.84
N HIS A 739 -0.03 -23.90 -13.84
CA HIS A 739 0.08 -22.45 -13.69
C HIS A 739 1.50 -21.97 -13.39
N TYR A 740 2.29 -22.77 -12.67
CA TYR A 740 3.70 -22.47 -12.46
C TYR A 740 4.49 -22.57 -13.78
N GLU A 741 4.11 -23.44 -14.72
CA GLU A 741 4.82 -23.53 -16.01
C GLU A 741 4.71 -22.23 -16.82
N THR A 742 3.58 -21.51 -16.74
CA THR A 742 3.43 -20.17 -17.33
C THR A 742 4.43 -19.18 -16.73
N ALA A 743 4.55 -19.16 -15.40
CA ALA A 743 5.47 -18.30 -14.66
C ALA A 743 6.94 -18.58 -15.04
N PHE A 744 7.33 -19.85 -15.11
CA PHE A 744 8.66 -20.26 -15.56
C PHE A 744 8.93 -19.86 -16.99
N THR A 745 7.99 -20.13 -17.88
CA THR A 745 8.12 -19.81 -19.30
C THR A 745 8.35 -18.32 -19.49
N GLN A 746 7.61 -17.47 -18.77
CA GLN A 746 7.83 -16.01 -18.79
C GLN A 746 9.24 -15.62 -18.34
N LEU A 747 9.72 -16.20 -17.23
CA LEU A 747 11.07 -15.92 -16.73
C LEU A 747 12.16 -16.36 -17.71
N THR A 748 12.04 -17.56 -18.28
CA THR A 748 13.08 -18.14 -19.16
C THR A 748 13.06 -17.58 -20.58
N GLU A 749 11.99 -16.89 -20.97
CA GLU A 749 11.90 -16.18 -22.25
C GLU A 749 12.45 -14.74 -22.16
N THR A 750 12.78 -14.24 -20.97
CA THR A 750 13.38 -12.91 -20.80
C THR A 750 14.66 -12.80 -21.62
N GLU A 751 14.69 -11.85 -22.55
CA GLU A 751 15.89 -11.49 -23.31
C GLU A 751 16.85 -10.71 -22.41
N ASP A 752 18.16 -10.93 -22.57
CA ASP A 752 19.17 -10.25 -21.78
C ASP A 752 19.49 -8.86 -22.35
N THR A 753 18.84 -7.84 -21.80
CA THR A 753 19.01 -6.43 -22.17
C THR A 753 19.30 -5.58 -20.94
N THR A 754 19.68 -4.32 -21.14
CA THR A 754 19.88 -3.38 -20.02
C THR A 754 18.59 -3.16 -19.23
N ALA A 755 17.44 -3.12 -19.89
CA ALA A 755 16.14 -2.93 -19.25
C ALA A 755 15.77 -4.15 -18.37
N THR A 756 15.91 -5.37 -18.90
CA THR A 756 15.55 -6.60 -18.19
C THR A 756 16.54 -6.97 -17.08
N ARG A 757 17.76 -6.44 -17.12
CA ARG A 757 18.69 -6.46 -15.98
C ARG A 757 18.25 -5.57 -14.82
N GLY A 758 17.30 -4.66 -15.02
CA GLY A 758 16.76 -3.77 -13.97
C GLY A 758 17.69 -2.60 -13.61
N ALA A 759 17.13 -1.65 -12.86
CA ALA A 759 17.81 -0.41 -12.47
C ALA A 759 18.75 -0.58 -11.27
N GLN A 760 19.86 0.16 -11.27
CA GLN A 760 20.85 0.23 -10.20
C GLN A 760 20.90 1.66 -9.68
N ILE A 761 19.96 2.01 -8.81
CA ILE A 761 19.87 3.33 -8.18
C ILE A 761 20.07 3.21 -6.67
N GLY A 762 20.73 4.20 -6.06
CA GLY A 762 21.05 4.21 -4.64
C GLY A 762 19.84 4.34 -3.72
N PRO A 763 19.02 5.40 -3.87
CA PRO A 763 17.86 5.64 -3.01
C PRO A 763 16.60 4.97 -3.54
N PHE A 764 16.70 3.72 -4.01
CA PHE A 764 15.64 3.04 -4.76
C PHE A 764 14.35 2.88 -3.94
N ASP A 765 14.45 2.56 -2.66
CA ASP A 765 13.29 2.50 -1.75
C ASP A 765 12.49 3.81 -1.76
N THR A 766 13.18 4.95 -1.74
CA THR A 766 12.56 6.27 -1.78
C THR A 766 11.98 6.57 -3.16
N VAL A 767 12.65 6.16 -4.23
CA VAL A 767 12.17 6.34 -5.62
C VAL A 767 10.88 5.55 -5.85
N ARG A 768 10.77 4.32 -5.33
CA ARG A 768 9.51 3.55 -5.39
C ARG A 768 8.35 4.29 -4.74
N SER A 769 8.55 4.78 -3.51
CA SER A 769 7.52 5.54 -2.79
C SER A 769 7.10 6.81 -3.54
N ILE A 770 8.05 7.53 -4.17
CA ILE A 770 7.73 8.72 -4.98
C ILE A 770 6.85 8.35 -6.19
N ILE A 771 7.15 7.24 -6.86
CA ILE A 771 6.35 6.76 -8.01
C ILE A 771 4.95 6.35 -7.53
N GLU A 772 4.85 5.57 -6.45
CA GLU A 772 3.59 5.10 -5.88
C GLU A 772 2.68 6.25 -5.45
N GLU A 773 3.17 7.19 -4.64
CA GLU A 773 2.43 8.40 -4.25
C GLU A 773 2.08 9.28 -5.45
N GLY A 774 2.95 9.29 -6.46
CA GLY A 774 2.75 10.00 -7.71
C GLY A 774 1.55 9.47 -8.50
N VAL A 775 1.42 8.16 -8.61
CA VAL A 775 0.34 7.50 -9.35
C VAL A 775 -1.03 7.77 -8.72
N GLU A 776 -1.16 7.73 -7.38
CA GLU A 776 -2.44 8.08 -6.71
C GLU A 776 -2.88 9.52 -7.01
N SER A 777 -1.94 10.44 -7.27
CA SER A 777 -2.29 11.82 -7.58
C SER A 777 -2.84 12.03 -9.01
N ILE A 778 -2.72 11.02 -9.88
CA ILE A 778 -3.29 11.02 -11.24
C ILE A 778 -4.81 10.76 -11.22
N ASP A 779 -5.33 10.16 -10.14
CA ASP A 779 -6.73 9.72 -9.99
C ASP A 779 -7.74 10.87 -9.84
N GLY A 780 -7.91 11.64 -10.92
CA GLY A 780 -9.08 12.48 -11.17
C GLY A 780 -8.89 14.00 -11.09
N VAL A 781 -7.65 14.50 -10.92
CA VAL A 781 -7.39 15.94 -10.76
C VAL A 781 -6.38 16.50 -11.76
N GLU A 782 -5.43 15.70 -12.25
CA GLU A 782 -4.31 16.17 -13.07
C GLU A 782 -4.12 15.33 -14.35
N GLU A 783 -3.64 15.97 -15.42
CA GLU A 783 -3.31 15.28 -16.66
C GLU A 783 -2.01 14.47 -16.52
N VAL A 784 -1.98 13.25 -17.09
CA VAL A 784 -0.85 12.31 -17.02
C VAL A 784 0.51 12.97 -17.30
N PRO A 785 0.71 13.79 -18.36
CA PRO A 785 2.00 14.42 -18.60
C PRO A 785 2.46 15.33 -17.45
N ALA A 786 1.56 16.11 -16.85
CA ALA A 786 1.91 17.02 -15.76
C ALA A 786 2.24 16.26 -14.46
N ALA A 787 1.56 15.14 -14.21
CA ALA A 787 1.87 14.27 -13.09
C ALA A 787 3.24 13.61 -13.26
N LEU A 788 3.55 13.07 -14.45
CA LEU A 788 4.85 12.46 -14.74
C LEU A 788 6.00 13.46 -14.63
N ASP A 789 5.85 14.67 -15.17
CA ASP A 789 6.84 15.77 -15.00
C ASP A 789 7.15 16.03 -13.51
N ARG A 790 6.13 16.00 -12.64
CA ARG A 790 6.32 16.18 -11.20
C ARG A 790 7.01 14.98 -10.57
N ILE A 791 6.60 13.76 -10.92
CA ILE A 791 7.18 12.53 -10.39
C ILE A 791 8.66 12.49 -10.74
N ASP A 792 9.00 12.72 -12.00
CA ASP A 792 10.39 12.80 -12.46
C ASP A 792 11.16 13.87 -11.71
N GLY A 793 10.64 15.10 -11.59
CA GLY A 793 11.33 16.15 -10.82
C GLY A 793 11.63 15.76 -9.36
N LYS A 794 10.77 14.97 -8.71
CA LYS A 794 11.03 14.43 -7.36
C LYS A 794 12.06 13.29 -7.36
N VAL A 795 11.96 12.36 -8.33
CA VAL A 795 12.91 11.25 -8.51
C VAL A 795 14.30 11.80 -8.79
N GLU A 796 14.43 12.70 -9.76
CA GLU A 796 15.69 13.36 -10.14
C GLU A 796 16.34 14.07 -8.94
N SER A 797 15.57 14.84 -8.17
CA SER A 797 16.09 15.50 -6.96
C SER A 797 16.63 14.49 -5.93
N THR A 798 16.00 13.33 -5.82
CA THR A 798 16.41 12.23 -4.93
C THR A 798 17.69 11.57 -5.44
N LEU A 799 17.78 11.30 -6.75
CA LEU A 799 18.98 10.76 -7.40
C LEU A 799 20.18 11.71 -7.28
N GLU A 800 20.00 13.00 -7.57
CA GLU A 800 21.04 14.03 -7.42
C GLU A 800 21.53 14.15 -5.97
N SER A 801 20.61 14.09 -5.01
CA SER A 801 20.94 14.15 -3.58
C SER A 801 21.80 12.96 -3.15
N TYR A 802 21.52 11.76 -3.66
CA TYR A 802 22.34 10.58 -3.42
C TYR A 802 23.71 10.70 -4.07
N SER A 803 23.76 11.09 -5.35
CA SER A 803 25.02 11.27 -6.10
C SER A 803 25.96 12.29 -5.46
N SER A 804 25.44 13.28 -4.74
CA SER A 804 26.26 14.26 -4.02
C SER A 804 26.91 13.74 -2.73
N ARG A 805 26.43 12.60 -2.21
CA ARG A 805 26.86 11.98 -0.93
C ARG A 805 27.76 10.77 -1.12
N SER A 806 27.55 10.02 -2.22
CA SER A 806 28.44 8.97 -2.74
C SER A 806 29.68 9.58 -3.39
#